data_AF-A0A4R8ZVC0-F1
#
_entry.id   AF-A0A4R8ZVC0-F1
#
_cell.length_a   1.000
_cell.length_b   1.000
_cell.length_c   1.000
_cell.angle_alpha   90.00
_cell.angle_beta   90.00
_cell.angle_gamma   90.00
#
_symmetry.space_group_name_H-M   'P 1'
#
loop_
_entity.id
_entity.type
_entity.pdbx_description
1 polymer ?
#
loop_
_entity_poly.entity_id
_entity_poly.type
_entity_poly.pdbx_seq_one_letter_code
_entity_poly.pdbx_strand_id
1 'polypeptide(L)'
;MPAHRRRAPHHRRWTARALLGARTMPGARTLLATLSGAALLAGLLVAPTPAAAVESPVDLGTAQTYSLLAGTSIANTGPSTYSGDIGTSPGTTVSGFPPGIVTGDIHPGDAAATQARVDLQNAYNDASTRAPTATIAGDLAGRTLTAGIYKATAAISVSTTLTLDAQGNPDSVFIFQIDAAFDVAAGSEIRLRNGARPANVIWQVVGAVALGATASFAGTIMGLAAIAVGAGTTVTGRALTLNGAIALSSNIFTTEPTVNLGAAAAYSVLAGASVVNTGGTTLSGDLGVSPGSTVTGFPPGVVSGTIHSGDAAAAQARADLQTAIGDAAARVPTANLSGTLSGRTLTEGVHHASAALTLGTELVLDGQGNRNGVFIFQLDAGLTTSAGSVVRLVNGAQASRVVWQVAGGVSLGGASTFMGTILGESGISIGNATGFTGRALTLGDTVALNTNIFITAQPVNLGSAGSYAVLATTSVASTGISTIGGDIGVSPGTAITGFPPGTLSGSLHPGDSHAAAAQADLQLAYNDAAARTPTATLTGDLAGRTLTAGIYRAGAALANSTTLTLDGQGNPNAVFIFQIEAAFAAAAGSSVLLINGADASRVFWQVVGAVSLGATASFSGTLLTLAAISVGADATFAGRALTLGGAVALSNNVFTNPTPVAGPLTATTSGASLSAVVLQGIETQYSTGTSEQWVIVDDRGTGAAWTLSVSASVPTSAAGTIETVPRTLPAEGLVIIPGTITAGADGGPVDGISAPTLALSETAQTLITTSGPHRGSYLLSPSFSLAIPPNAYRSNFTGAIDGSPLNPYVSVLTFTIS
;
A
#
# COMPACT_ATOMS: atom_id res chain seq x y z
N MET A 1 -5.30 -32.86 -63.71
CA MET A 1 -4.10 -32.45 -64.48
C MET A 1 -2.97 -33.40 -64.11
N PRO A 2 -2.39 -34.18 -65.04
CA PRO A 2 -1.49 -35.28 -64.72
C PRO A 2 -0.02 -34.93 -64.96
N ALA A 3 0.88 -35.42 -64.10
CA ALA A 3 2.29 -35.77 -64.40
C ALA A 3 3.05 -36.01 -63.09
N HIS A 4 3.98 -36.95 -62.93
CA HIS A 4 4.40 -38.11 -63.70
C HIS A 4 5.42 -38.85 -62.80
N ARG A 5 5.30 -40.19 -62.68
CA ARG A 5 6.37 -41.23 -62.80
C ARG A 5 7.71 -41.04 -62.05
N ARG A 6 8.40 -42.02 -61.48
CA ARG A 6 8.48 -43.51 -61.47
C ARG A 6 9.75 -43.79 -60.61
N ARG A 7 9.96 -44.89 -59.88
CA ARG A 7 10.28 -46.25 -60.36
C ARG A 7 10.59 -47.14 -59.12
N ALA A 8 9.91 -48.27 -58.99
CA ALA A 8 10.38 -49.46 -58.26
C ALA A 8 11.26 -50.31 -59.21
N PRO A 9 11.91 -51.41 -58.74
CA PRO A 9 11.31 -52.76 -58.93
C PRO A 9 11.69 -53.85 -57.88
N HIS A 10 10.73 -54.71 -57.47
CA HIS A 10 10.63 -56.17 -57.71
C HIS A 10 11.58 -57.10 -56.88
N HIS A 11 11.22 -58.27 -56.30
CA HIS A 11 10.39 -59.38 -56.80
C HIS A 11 9.97 -60.42 -55.71
N ARG A 12 8.73 -60.94 -55.87
CA ARG A 12 8.24 -62.37 -55.85
C ARG A 12 8.29 -63.19 -54.53
N ARG A 13 7.13 -63.52 -53.95
CA ARG A 13 6.20 -64.68 -54.17
C ARG A 13 6.66 -65.97 -53.44
N TRP A 14 5.77 -66.63 -52.69
CA TRP A 14 5.27 -68.00 -52.91
C TRP A 14 4.32 -68.45 -51.77
N THR A 15 3.39 -69.32 -52.14
CA THR A 15 2.18 -69.84 -51.48
C THR A 15 2.39 -71.16 -50.71
N ALA A 16 1.54 -71.49 -49.72
CA ALA A 16 0.89 -72.81 -49.46
C ALA A 16 0.29 -72.87 -48.01
N ARG A 17 -0.97 -73.27 -47.74
CA ARG A 17 -1.57 -74.64 -47.72
C ARG A 17 -0.92 -75.50 -46.60
N ALA A 18 -1.55 -76.28 -45.71
CA ALA A 18 -2.90 -76.51 -45.16
C ALA A 18 -2.73 -77.68 -44.12
N LEU A 19 -3.81 -78.00 -43.37
CA LEU A 19 -4.12 -79.29 -42.68
C LEU A 19 -3.56 -79.65 -41.26
N LEU A 20 -4.52 -79.67 -40.30
CA LEU A 20 -5.05 -80.80 -39.50
C LEU A 20 -4.19 -81.69 -38.56
N GLY A 21 -4.74 -81.92 -37.35
CA GLY A 21 -4.59 -83.15 -36.52
C GLY A 21 -4.17 -82.85 -35.06
N ALA A 22 -5.04 -82.76 -34.03
CA ALA A 22 -5.98 -83.69 -33.38
C ALA A 22 -5.38 -84.62 -32.29
N ARG A 23 -6.10 -84.67 -31.13
CA ARG A 23 -6.10 -85.65 -30.00
C ARG A 23 -5.08 -85.39 -28.86
N THR A 24 -5.37 -85.53 -27.54
CA THR A 24 -6.50 -86.05 -26.74
C THR A 24 -6.34 -85.65 -25.24
N MET A 25 -7.47 -85.64 -24.50
CA MET A 25 -7.81 -85.25 -23.10
C MET A 25 -7.16 -86.13 -21.96
N PRO A 26 -7.53 -86.09 -20.62
CA PRO A 26 -8.64 -85.41 -19.90
C PRO A 26 -8.46 -84.94 -18.41
N GLY A 27 -9.50 -84.24 -17.91
CA GLY A 27 -9.92 -84.14 -16.49
C GLY A 27 -9.92 -82.69 -15.94
N ALA A 28 -10.95 -82.09 -15.33
CA ALA A 28 -12.26 -82.53 -14.84
C ALA A 28 -13.22 -81.31 -14.76
N ARG A 29 -14.53 -81.62 -14.65
CA ARG A 29 -15.75 -80.78 -14.63
C ARG A 29 -15.65 -79.50 -13.75
N THR A 30 -16.33 -78.37 -14.05
CA THR A 30 -17.70 -78.05 -13.56
C THR A 30 -18.28 -76.75 -14.19
N LEU A 31 -19.57 -76.86 -14.59
CA LEU A 31 -20.68 -75.95 -14.93
C LEU A 31 -20.56 -74.44 -15.29
N LEU A 32 -21.17 -74.16 -16.46
CA LEU A 32 -22.05 -73.07 -16.92
C LEU A 32 -21.60 -71.60 -16.87
N ALA A 33 -21.24 -71.13 -18.07
CA ALA A 33 -21.26 -69.74 -18.51
C ALA A 33 -22.48 -69.47 -19.41
N THR A 34 -23.07 -68.27 -19.30
CA THR A 34 -23.78 -67.61 -20.41
C THR A 34 -23.38 -66.13 -20.48
N LEU A 35 -22.63 -65.81 -21.55
CA LEU A 35 -22.50 -64.57 -22.34
C LEU A 35 -22.68 -63.21 -21.63
N SER A 36 -21.76 -62.24 -21.78
CA SER A 36 -21.55 -61.52 -23.05
C SER A 36 -20.35 -60.56 -23.00
N GLY A 37 -19.62 -60.43 -24.12
CA GLY A 37 -18.97 -59.18 -24.54
C GLY A 37 -17.50 -58.95 -24.15
N ALA A 38 -16.55 -59.59 -24.86
CA ALA A 38 -15.14 -59.22 -24.85
C ALA A 38 -14.84 -58.23 -25.98
N ALA A 39 -14.60 -56.96 -25.64
CA ALA A 39 -13.83 -56.05 -26.46
C ALA A 39 -12.34 -56.21 -26.10
N LEU A 40 -11.55 -56.64 -27.09
CA LEU A 40 -10.13 -56.91 -26.95
C LEU A 40 -9.36 -55.58 -26.87
N LEU A 41 -9.08 -55.08 -25.66
CA LEU A 41 -8.11 -54.00 -25.43
C LEU A 41 -6.70 -54.61 -25.47
N ALA A 42 -5.89 -54.17 -26.43
CA ALA A 42 -4.46 -54.46 -26.43
C ALA A 42 -3.84 -53.82 -25.17
N GLY A 43 -3.48 -54.64 -24.19
CA GLY A 43 -2.77 -54.22 -23.00
C GLY A 43 -1.37 -53.73 -23.37
N LEU A 44 -1.22 -52.40 -23.46
CA LEU A 44 0.09 -51.77 -23.28
C LEU A 44 0.46 -52.01 -21.81
N LEU A 45 1.39 -52.92 -21.56
CA LEU A 45 2.08 -53.03 -20.27
C LEU A 45 2.87 -51.74 -20.07
N VAL A 46 2.20 -50.72 -19.51
CA VAL A 46 2.88 -49.62 -18.83
C VAL A 46 3.49 -50.26 -17.58
N ALA A 47 4.81 -50.44 -17.57
CA ALA A 47 5.51 -50.74 -16.33
C ALA A 47 5.09 -49.67 -15.31
N PRO A 48 4.72 -50.03 -14.07
CA PRO A 48 4.47 -49.02 -13.05
C PRO A 48 5.71 -48.13 -13.00
N THR A 49 5.53 -46.84 -13.27
CA THR A 49 6.54 -45.84 -12.92
C THR A 49 6.88 -46.09 -11.45
N PRO A 50 8.17 -46.25 -11.07
CA PRO A 50 8.50 -46.37 -9.66
C PRO A 50 7.85 -45.19 -8.95
N ALA A 51 7.03 -45.48 -7.95
CA ALA A 51 6.59 -44.47 -7.01
C ALA A 51 7.86 -43.86 -6.43
N ALA A 52 8.20 -42.65 -6.87
CA ALA A 52 9.30 -41.92 -6.27
C ALA A 52 8.90 -41.73 -4.80
N ALA A 53 9.59 -42.41 -3.90
CA ALA A 53 9.47 -42.10 -2.48
C ALA A 53 9.78 -40.62 -2.33
N VAL A 54 8.87 -39.88 -1.68
CA VAL A 54 9.07 -38.47 -1.37
C VAL A 54 10.31 -38.39 -0.49
N GLU A 55 11.35 -37.73 -0.98
CA GLU A 55 12.58 -37.52 -0.24
C GLU A 55 12.30 -36.59 0.95
N SER A 56 12.68 -36.99 2.17
CA SER A 56 12.45 -36.17 3.36
C SER A 56 13.28 -34.88 3.31
N PRO A 57 12.82 -33.74 3.86
CA PRO A 57 13.66 -32.55 4.00
C PRO A 57 14.95 -32.81 4.81
N VAL A 58 15.98 -31.97 4.64
CA VAL A 58 17.18 -31.99 5.49
C VAL A 58 16.86 -31.28 6.81
N ASP A 59 17.10 -31.95 7.93
CA ASP A 59 16.90 -31.36 9.27
C ASP A 59 18.07 -30.45 9.64
N LEU A 60 17.77 -29.17 9.86
CA LEU A 60 18.76 -28.15 10.26
C LEU A 60 18.92 -28.05 11.78
N GLY A 61 18.09 -28.75 12.57
CA GLY A 61 18.05 -28.60 14.02
C GLY A 61 17.96 -27.13 14.44
N THR A 62 18.76 -26.73 15.43
CA THR A 62 18.79 -25.34 15.91
C THR A 62 19.34 -24.34 14.88
N ALA A 63 20.05 -24.77 13.84
CA ALA A 63 20.49 -23.87 12.77
C ALA A 63 19.31 -23.34 11.93
N GLN A 64 18.11 -23.92 12.06
CA GLN A 64 16.91 -23.48 11.36
C GLN A 64 16.49 -22.04 11.75
N THR A 65 16.81 -21.56 12.95
CA THR A 65 16.43 -20.21 13.38
C THR A 65 17.33 -19.10 12.81
N TYR A 66 18.50 -19.47 12.27
CA TYR A 66 19.49 -18.51 11.80
C TYR A 66 19.23 -18.07 10.36
N SER A 67 19.31 -16.76 10.12
CA SER A 67 19.51 -16.22 8.76
C SER A 67 20.97 -16.41 8.33
N LEU A 68 21.91 -16.21 9.26
CA LEU A 68 23.35 -16.27 9.03
C LEU A 68 24.06 -17.06 10.13
N LEU A 69 24.87 -18.04 9.76
CA LEU A 69 25.76 -18.73 10.71
C LEU A 69 27.12 -18.93 10.08
N ALA A 70 28.19 -18.41 10.69
CA ALA A 70 29.53 -18.50 10.12
C ALA A 70 30.56 -19.15 11.06
N GLY A 71 31.51 -19.88 10.46
CA GLY A 71 32.64 -20.47 11.19
C GLY A 71 33.58 -19.43 11.82
N THR A 72 33.79 -18.30 11.13
CA THR A 72 34.82 -17.32 11.50
C THR A 72 34.28 -15.93 11.82
N SER A 73 33.63 -15.26 10.86
CA SER A 73 33.14 -13.89 11.03
C SER A 73 31.97 -13.58 10.11
N ILE A 74 31.15 -12.61 10.53
CA ILE A 74 30.10 -11.97 9.72
C ILE A 74 30.41 -10.48 9.62
N ALA A 75 30.45 -9.93 8.41
CA ALA A 75 30.67 -8.52 8.16
C ALA A 75 29.60 -7.96 7.21
N ASN A 76 28.82 -6.99 7.70
CA ASN A 76 27.81 -6.28 6.91
C ASN A 76 28.25 -4.86 6.57
N THR A 77 28.00 -4.45 5.32
CA THR A 77 28.18 -3.06 4.87
C THR A 77 26.87 -2.51 4.33
N GLY A 78 26.50 -1.29 4.71
CA GLY A 78 25.25 -0.67 4.26
C GLY A 78 23.97 -1.26 4.89
N PRO A 79 22.80 -0.67 4.58
CA PRO A 79 21.53 -1.02 5.20
C PRO A 79 21.04 -2.40 4.78
N SER A 80 20.83 -3.29 5.74
CA SER A 80 20.44 -4.69 5.51
C SER A 80 19.38 -5.15 6.52
N THR A 81 18.58 -6.16 6.18
CA THR A 81 17.56 -6.73 7.08
C THR A 81 17.63 -8.25 7.09
N TYR A 82 17.60 -8.86 8.28
CA TYR A 82 17.69 -10.31 8.47
C TYR A 82 16.61 -10.79 9.43
N SER A 83 15.76 -11.72 8.97
CA SER A 83 14.54 -12.18 9.66
C SER A 83 14.76 -13.23 10.76
N GLY A 84 15.99 -13.71 10.94
CA GLY A 84 16.32 -14.74 11.93
C GLY A 84 17.67 -14.45 12.58
N ASP A 85 18.09 -15.34 13.47
CA ASP A 85 19.30 -15.16 14.27
C ASP A 85 20.55 -15.03 13.39
N ILE A 86 21.56 -14.33 13.90
CA ILE A 86 22.88 -14.30 13.28
C ILE A 86 23.93 -14.76 14.29
N GLY A 87 24.88 -15.58 13.87
CA GLY A 87 25.87 -16.09 14.80
C GLY A 87 27.18 -16.51 14.17
N THR A 88 28.18 -16.64 15.02
CA THR A 88 29.47 -17.19 14.66
C THR A 88 29.90 -18.23 15.67
N SER A 89 30.50 -19.34 15.23
CA SER A 89 31.16 -20.30 16.11
C SER A 89 32.14 -21.15 15.29
N PRO A 90 33.37 -21.43 15.75
CA PRO A 90 33.98 -20.94 16.99
C PRO A 90 34.40 -19.46 16.93
N GLY A 91 34.26 -18.81 15.78
CA GLY A 91 34.48 -17.38 15.66
C GLY A 91 33.56 -16.55 16.57
N THR A 92 33.96 -15.33 16.86
CA THR A 92 33.26 -14.41 17.79
C THR A 92 32.99 -13.03 17.17
N THR A 93 33.21 -12.87 15.86
CA THR A 93 33.15 -11.55 15.20
C THR A 93 31.88 -11.40 14.36
N VAL A 94 31.00 -10.50 14.78
CA VAL A 94 29.86 -10.00 14.01
C VAL A 94 29.98 -8.47 13.95
N SER A 95 29.92 -7.88 12.76
CA SER A 95 30.11 -6.43 12.55
C SER A 95 29.18 -5.86 11.49
N GLY A 96 28.89 -4.56 11.57
CA GLY A 96 28.00 -3.86 10.63
C GLY A 96 26.51 -3.88 11.01
N PHE A 97 26.21 -4.11 12.28
CA PHE A 97 24.86 -4.13 12.88
C PHE A 97 24.83 -3.21 14.10
N PRO A 98 24.50 -1.91 13.96
CA PRO A 98 24.01 -1.20 12.75
C PRO A 98 25.07 -0.90 11.68
N PRO A 99 24.68 -0.54 10.42
CA PRO A 99 23.31 -0.25 9.94
C PRO A 99 22.49 -1.49 9.53
N GLY A 100 23.06 -2.69 9.57
CA GLY A 100 22.28 -3.93 9.44
C GLY A 100 21.30 -4.09 10.61
N ILE A 101 20.12 -4.61 10.33
CA ILE A 101 19.05 -4.86 11.31
C ILE A 101 18.77 -6.35 11.34
N VAL A 102 18.79 -6.95 12.53
CA VAL A 102 18.43 -8.35 12.78
C VAL A 102 17.16 -8.36 13.62
N THR A 103 16.17 -9.17 13.25
CA THR A 103 14.96 -9.37 14.07
C THR A 103 15.13 -10.46 15.12
N GLY A 104 15.98 -11.46 14.84
CA GLY A 104 16.44 -12.45 15.81
C GLY A 104 17.61 -11.97 16.67
N ASP A 105 18.20 -12.89 17.42
CA ASP A 105 19.31 -12.62 18.33
C ASP A 105 20.67 -12.66 17.61
N ILE A 106 21.66 -11.95 18.18
CA ILE A 106 23.05 -11.95 17.72
C ILE A 106 23.88 -12.82 18.67
N HIS A 107 24.43 -13.92 18.16
CA HIS A 107 25.15 -14.96 18.91
C HIS A 107 26.64 -15.07 18.51
N PRO A 108 27.52 -14.14 18.96
CA PRO A 108 28.94 -14.17 18.62
C PRO A 108 29.71 -15.15 19.54
N GLY A 109 29.80 -16.42 19.12
CA GLY A 109 30.60 -17.45 19.79
C GLY A 109 30.01 -18.02 21.07
N ASP A 110 28.71 -17.86 21.30
CA ASP A 110 28.04 -18.38 22.49
C ASP A 110 27.61 -19.86 22.35
N ALA A 111 26.91 -20.37 23.37
CA ALA A 111 26.42 -21.74 23.40
C ALA A 111 25.35 -22.03 22.32
N ALA A 112 24.49 -21.04 22.01
CA ALA A 112 23.44 -21.20 21.01
C ALA A 112 24.05 -21.32 19.61
N ALA A 113 24.98 -20.43 19.24
CA ALA A 113 25.71 -20.52 17.97
C ALA A 113 26.57 -21.78 17.89
N THR A 114 27.11 -22.24 19.02
CA THR A 114 27.87 -23.50 19.07
C THR A 114 27.00 -24.71 18.80
N GLN A 115 25.80 -24.79 19.40
CA GLN A 115 24.86 -25.88 19.10
C GLN A 115 24.35 -25.81 17.66
N ALA A 116 24.01 -24.61 17.17
CA ALA A 116 23.58 -24.41 15.79
C ALA A 116 24.66 -24.84 14.78
N ARG A 117 25.94 -24.60 15.08
CA ARG A 117 27.05 -25.09 14.24
C ARG A 117 27.13 -26.62 14.22
N VAL A 118 26.90 -27.29 15.35
CA VAL A 118 26.88 -28.76 15.41
C VAL A 118 25.72 -29.31 14.58
N ASP A 119 24.54 -28.71 14.69
CA ASP A 119 23.37 -29.13 13.92
C ASP A 119 23.55 -28.87 12.43
N LEU A 120 24.15 -27.72 12.05
CA LEU A 120 24.56 -27.44 10.68
C LEU A 120 25.55 -28.49 10.15
N GLN A 121 26.49 -28.95 10.97
CA GLN A 121 27.45 -29.98 10.57
C GLN A 121 26.74 -31.31 10.29
N ASN A 122 25.74 -31.66 11.11
CA ASN A 122 24.92 -32.86 10.91
C ASN A 122 24.09 -32.74 9.63
N ALA A 123 23.44 -31.60 9.40
CA ALA A 123 22.66 -31.30 8.19
C ALA A 123 23.53 -31.36 6.92
N TYR A 124 24.74 -30.80 6.98
CA TYR A 124 25.71 -30.85 5.89
C TYR A 124 26.12 -32.30 5.57
N ASN A 125 26.37 -33.11 6.60
CA ASN A 125 26.74 -34.51 6.44
C ASN A 125 25.58 -35.36 5.89
N ASP A 126 24.34 -35.11 6.34
CA ASP A 126 23.13 -35.72 5.75
C ASP A 126 23.03 -35.36 4.27
N ALA A 127 22.96 -34.07 3.95
CA ALA A 127 22.79 -33.60 2.58
C ALA A 127 23.87 -34.10 1.62
N SER A 128 25.14 -34.16 2.05
CA SER A 128 26.27 -34.61 1.21
C SER A 128 26.32 -36.13 0.98
N THR A 129 25.65 -36.93 1.83
CA THR A 129 25.68 -38.40 1.72
C THR A 129 24.45 -38.99 1.04
N ARG A 130 23.42 -38.17 0.77
CA ARG A 130 22.23 -38.62 0.04
C ARG A 130 22.57 -39.04 -1.39
N ALA A 131 21.92 -40.10 -1.88
CA ALA A 131 22.21 -40.65 -3.21
C ALA A 131 21.72 -39.70 -4.32
N PRO A 132 22.61 -39.23 -5.22
CA PRO A 132 22.20 -38.35 -6.31
C PRO A 132 21.22 -39.02 -7.28
N THR A 133 20.18 -38.27 -7.67
CA THR A 133 19.24 -38.66 -8.72
C THR A 133 19.68 -38.21 -10.10
N ALA A 134 20.52 -37.16 -10.19
CA ALA A 134 21.03 -36.63 -11.43
C ALA A 134 22.39 -35.93 -11.24
N THR A 135 23.13 -35.77 -12.33
CA THR A 135 24.35 -34.94 -12.37
C THR A 135 24.07 -33.63 -13.10
N ILE A 136 24.74 -32.56 -12.66
CA ILE A 136 24.69 -31.23 -13.24
C ILE A 136 26.10 -30.67 -13.37
N ALA A 137 26.33 -29.80 -14.34
CA ALA A 137 27.62 -29.17 -14.60
C ALA A 137 27.44 -27.86 -15.35
N GLY A 138 28.42 -26.97 -15.23
CA GLY A 138 28.47 -25.69 -15.94
C GLY A 138 27.43 -24.68 -15.44
N ASP A 139 26.99 -23.80 -16.34
CA ASP A 139 25.95 -22.81 -16.08
C ASP A 139 24.56 -23.44 -16.18
N LEU A 140 23.70 -23.15 -15.20
CA LEU A 140 22.33 -23.65 -15.11
C LEU A 140 21.29 -22.67 -15.66
N ALA A 141 21.73 -21.57 -16.28
CA ALA A 141 20.87 -20.58 -16.92
C ALA A 141 19.76 -21.20 -17.81
N GLY A 142 18.53 -20.72 -17.62
CA GLY A 142 17.35 -21.12 -18.38
C GLY A 142 16.79 -22.50 -18.05
N ARG A 143 17.42 -23.27 -17.16
CA ARG A 143 16.96 -24.62 -16.82
C ARG A 143 15.75 -24.58 -15.90
N THR A 144 14.87 -25.56 -16.07
CA THR A 144 13.84 -25.94 -15.10
C THR A 144 14.21 -27.31 -14.54
N LEU A 145 14.35 -27.40 -13.22
CA LEU A 145 14.62 -28.63 -12.50
C LEU A 145 13.41 -28.99 -11.66
N THR A 146 13.09 -30.27 -11.60
CA THR A 146 12.06 -30.83 -10.71
C THR A 146 12.69 -31.33 -9.42
N ALA A 147 11.87 -31.82 -8.48
CA ALA A 147 12.36 -32.40 -7.23
C ALA A 147 13.47 -33.45 -7.49
N GLY A 148 14.51 -33.44 -6.66
CA GLY A 148 15.63 -34.37 -6.81
C GLY A 148 16.91 -33.94 -6.10
N ILE A 149 17.87 -34.86 -6.09
CA ILE A 149 19.23 -34.67 -5.58
C ILE A 149 20.18 -34.54 -6.78
N TYR A 150 20.85 -33.41 -6.90
CA TYR A 150 21.68 -33.02 -8.04
C TYR A 150 23.14 -32.91 -7.65
N LYS A 151 23.99 -33.70 -8.30
CA LYS A 151 25.43 -33.72 -8.04
C LYS A 151 26.21 -32.91 -9.08
N ALA A 152 27.04 -31.97 -8.60
CA ALA A 152 28.11 -31.33 -9.35
C ALA A 152 29.46 -31.72 -8.77
N THR A 153 30.40 -32.14 -9.62
CA THR A 153 31.80 -32.43 -9.24
C THR A 153 32.76 -31.29 -9.59
N ALA A 154 32.27 -30.29 -10.31
CA ALA A 154 32.99 -29.08 -10.71
C ALA A 154 32.15 -27.84 -10.39
N ALA A 155 32.76 -26.66 -10.52
CA ALA A 155 32.06 -25.41 -10.24
C ALA A 155 30.85 -25.25 -11.16
N ILE A 156 29.75 -24.74 -10.60
CA ILE A 156 28.53 -24.42 -11.35
C ILE A 156 28.16 -22.96 -11.14
N SER A 157 27.42 -22.42 -12.10
CA SER A 157 26.93 -21.04 -12.00
C SER A 157 25.47 -20.90 -12.43
N VAL A 158 24.87 -19.76 -12.11
CA VAL A 158 23.56 -19.32 -12.64
C VAL A 158 23.73 -17.91 -13.21
N SER A 159 23.84 -17.80 -14.54
CA SER A 159 24.03 -16.50 -15.20
C SER A 159 22.74 -15.73 -15.52
N THR A 160 21.58 -16.39 -15.44
CA THR A 160 20.25 -15.78 -15.62
C THR A 160 19.22 -16.38 -14.65
N THR A 161 18.16 -17.05 -15.13
CA THR A 161 17.14 -17.68 -14.28
C THR A 161 17.34 -19.19 -14.22
N LEU A 162 17.38 -19.76 -13.01
CA LEU A 162 17.18 -21.19 -12.75
C LEU A 162 15.79 -21.38 -12.14
N THR A 163 14.95 -22.24 -12.70
CA THR A 163 13.62 -22.54 -12.16
C THR A 163 13.60 -23.88 -11.42
N LEU A 164 13.10 -23.89 -10.18
CA LEU A 164 12.81 -25.09 -9.41
C LEU A 164 11.29 -25.29 -9.38
N ASP A 165 10.82 -26.37 -9.99
CA ASP A 165 9.40 -26.63 -10.21
C ASP A 165 8.97 -27.87 -9.40
N ALA A 166 8.10 -27.65 -8.42
CA ALA A 166 7.59 -28.71 -7.56
C ALA A 166 6.37 -29.44 -8.14
N GLN A 167 5.94 -29.07 -9.36
CA GLN A 167 4.87 -29.73 -10.11
C GLN A 167 3.55 -29.89 -9.32
N GLY A 168 3.25 -28.92 -8.46
CA GLY A 168 2.06 -28.90 -7.61
C GLY A 168 2.21 -29.63 -6.27
N ASN A 169 3.37 -30.25 -5.99
CA ASN A 169 3.62 -30.92 -4.73
C ASN A 169 4.52 -30.07 -3.80
N PRO A 170 3.96 -29.40 -2.77
CA PRO A 170 4.74 -28.53 -1.91
C PRO A 170 5.81 -29.23 -1.05
N ASP A 171 5.72 -30.54 -0.87
CA ASP A 171 6.70 -31.34 -0.13
C ASP A 171 7.91 -31.73 -1.00
N SER A 172 7.98 -31.24 -2.24
CA SER A 172 9.11 -31.46 -3.14
C SER A 172 10.42 -30.93 -2.57
N VAL A 173 11.44 -31.78 -2.55
CA VAL A 173 12.79 -31.48 -2.05
C VAL A 173 13.78 -31.35 -3.21
N PHE A 174 14.64 -30.34 -3.13
CA PHE A 174 15.73 -30.06 -4.06
C PHE A 174 17.04 -29.99 -3.28
N ILE A 175 17.97 -30.91 -3.54
CA ILE A 175 19.28 -30.91 -2.88
C ILE A 175 20.36 -30.80 -3.95
N PHE A 176 21.18 -29.76 -3.87
CA PHE A 176 22.33 -29.55 -4.73
C PHE A 176 23.61 -29.88 -3.95
N GLN A 177 24.32 -30.92 -4.37
CA GLN A 177 25.60 -31.34 -3.82
C GLN A 177 26.73 -30.88 -4.74
N ILE A 178 27.49 -29.87 -4.33
CA ILE A 178 28.47 -29.17 -5.17
C ILE A 178 29.88 -29.32 -4.57
N ASP A 179 30.75 -30.09 -5.21
CA ASP A 179 32.13 -30.36 -4.72
C ASP A 179 33.12 -29.21 -4.99
N ALA A 180 32.63 -28.08 -5.49
CA ALA A 180 33.42 -26.94 -5.93
C ALA A 180 32.70 -25.62 -5.59
N ALA A 181 33.12 -24.52 -6.22
CA ALA A 181 32.48 -23.22 -6.05
C ALA A 181 31.08 -23.16 -6.67
N PHE A 182 30.25 -22.26 -6.16
CA PHE A 182 28.92 -21.98 -6.67
C PHE A 182 28.70 -20.47 -6.81
N ASP A 183 28.43 -20.02 -8.04
CA ASP A 183 28.29 -18.60 -8.36
C ASP A 183 26.90 -18.28 -8.93
N VAL A 184 26.23 -17.27 -8.40
CA VAL A 184 25.02 -16.69 -9.00
C VAL A 184 25.40 -15.31 -9.52
N ALA A 185 25.25 -15.06 -10.82
CA ALA A 185 25.66 -13.78 -11.41
C ALA A 185 24.79 -12.61 -10.91
N ALA A 186 25.26 -11.38 -11.13
CA ALA A 186 24.51 -10.18 -10.73
C ALA A 186 23.16 -10.09 -11.48
N GLY A 187 22.07 -9.81 -10.76
CA GLY A 187 20.71 -9.76 -11.31
C GLY A 187 20.09 -11.12 -11.69
N SER A 188 20.79 -12.24 -11.47
CA SER A 188 20.27 -13.59 -11.70
C SER A 188 19.21 -14.00 -10.68
N GLU A 189 18.39 -14.99 -11.03
CA GLU A 189 17.25 -15.45 -10.22
C GLU A 189 17.22 -16.97 -10.06
N ILE A 190 17.08 -17.45 -8.82
CA ILE A 190 16.63 -18.81 -8.53
C ILE A 190 15.13 -18.76 -8.21
N ARG A 191 14.32 -19.18 -9.17
CA ARG A 191 12.86 -19.02 -9.14
C ARG A 191 12.17 -20.30 -8.71
N LEU A 192 11.29 -20.20 -7.72
CA LEU A 192 10.44 -21.30 -7.28
C LEU A 192 9.10 -21.28 -8.03
N ARG A 193 8.58 -22.45 -8.43
CA ARG A 193 7.30 -22.59 -9.12
C ARG A 193 6.48 -23.77 -8.61
N ASN A 194 5.17 -23.67 -8.80
CA ASN A 194 4.19 -24.73 -8.60
C ASN A 194 4.32 -25.44 -7.24
N GLY A 195 4.42 -24.65 -6.17
CA GLY A 195 4.51 -25.15 -4.79
C GLY A 195 5.92 -25.36 -4.26
N ALA A 196 6.98 -25.13 -5.04
CA ALA A 196 8.35 -25.29 -4.54
C ALA A 196 8.61 -24.31 -3.38
N ARG A 197 9.20 -24.82 -2.28
CA ARG A 197 9.43 -24.07 -1.04
C ARG A 197 10.91 -23.82 -0.79
N PRO A 198 11.32 -22.60 -0.37
CA PRO A 198 12.72 -22.33 -0.04
C PRO A 198 13.25 -23.22 1.09
N ALA A 199 12.40 -23.57 2.07
CA ALA A 199 12.77 -24.48 3.15
C ALA A 199 13.18 -25.89 2.67
N ASN A 200 12.70 -26.31 1.50
CA ASN A 200 12.98 -27.60 0.89
C ASN A 200 14.08 -27.54 -0.19
N VAL A 201 14.74 -26.38 -0.36
CA VAL A 201 15.84 -26.19 -1.31
C VAL A 201 17.14 -26.06 -0.53
N ILE A 202 18.04 -27.02 -0.73
CA ILE A 202 19.30 -27.14 -0.01
C ILE A 202 20.47 -27.04 -1.00
N TRP A 203 21.43 -26.18 -0.70
CA TRP A 203 22.67 -26.01 -1.43
C TRP A 203 23.84 -26.41 -0.55
N GLN A 204 24.29 -27.65 -0.66
CA GLN A 204 25.49 -28.14 0.01
C GLN A 204 26.70 -27.85 -0.88
N VAL A 205 27.62 -27.00 -0.40
CA VAL A 205 28.73 -26.47 -1.20
C VAL A 205 30.07 -26.66 -0.50
N VAL A 206 31.01 -27.31 -1.17
CA VAL A 206 32.38 -27.49 -0.66
C VAL A 206 33.21 -26.21 -0.86
N GLY A 207 33.10 -25.59 -2.03
CA GLY A 207 33.84 -24.38 -2.38
C GLY A 207 33.20 -23.08 -1.85
N ALA A 208 33.78 -21.96 -2.26
CA ALA A 208 33.21 -20.64 -1.96
C ALA A 208 31.88 -20.44 -2.70
N VAL A 209 30.98 -19.67 -2.09
CA VAL A 209 29.72 -19.25 -2.69
C VAL A 209 29.75 -17.76 -2.94
N ALA A 210 29.44 -17.32 -4.16
CA ALA A 210 29.29 -15.91 -4.49
C ALA A 210 27.90 -15.64 -5.08
N LEU A 211 27.14 -14.74 -4.44
CA LEU A 211 25.91 -14.21 -5.00
C LEU A 211 26.19 -12.79 -5.50
N GLY A 212 26.11 -12.58 -6.81
CA GLY A 212 26.33 -11.28 -7.43
C GLY A 212 25.31 -10.23 -6.99
N ALA A 213 25.63 -8.95 -7.18
CA ALA A 213 24.76 -7.84 -6.80
C ALA A 213 23.36 -7.97 -7.40
N THR A 214 22.34 -7.57 -6.64
CA THR A 214 20.92 -7.60 -7.01
C THR A 214 20.38 -8.96 -7.46
N ALA A 215 21.05 -10.07 -7.12
CA ALA A 215 20.54 -11.40 -7.37
C ALA A 215 19.33 -11.73 -6.47
N SER A 216 18.50 -12.67 -6.90
CA SER A 216 17.42 -13.25 -6.10
C SER A 216 17.70 -14.74 -5.87
N PHE A 217 17.90 -15.11 -4.61
CA PHE A 217 18.31 -16.45 -4.22
C PHE A 217 17.23 -17.15 -3.40
N ALA A 218 17.02 -18.45 -3.64
CA ALA A 218 16.09 -19.27 -2.88
C ALA A 218 16.78 -20.52 -2.33
N GLY A 219 16.60 -20.77 -1.03
CA GLY A 219 17.07 -21.98 -0.35
C GLY A 219 18.07 -21.73 0.77
N THR A 220 18.48 -22.82 1.43
CA THR A 220 19.49 -22.82 2.49
C THR A 220 20.85 -23.18 1.89
N ILE A 221 21.81 -22.25 1.96
CA ILE A 221 23.21 -22.51 1.65
C ILE A 221 23.87 -23.12 2.88
N MET A 222 24.48 -24.29 2.71
CA MET A 222 25.35 -24.95 3.68
C MET A 222 26.74 -25.11 3.06
N GLY A 223 27.63 -24.16 3.35
CA GLY A 223 28.98 -24.09 2.82
C GLY A 223 30.06 -24.63 3.76
N LEU A 224 31.18 -25.10 3.22
CA LEU A 224 32.42 -25.27 3.99
C LEU A 224 33.32 -24.04 3.94
N ALA A 225 33.24 -23.24 2.88
CA ALA A 225 34.10 -22.08 2.65
C ALA A 225 33.31 -20.75 2.77
N ALA A 226 33.97 -19.64 2.41
CA ALA A 226 33.39 -18.30 2.53
C ALA A 226 32.15 -18.12 1.63
N ILE A 227 31.21 -17.31 2.11
CA ILE A 227 30.01 -16.89 1.37
C ILE A 227 30.08 -15.37 1.19
N ALA A 228 30.07 -14.90 -0.05
CA ALA A 228 30.02 -13.48 -0.39
C ALA A 228 28.66 -13.16 -1.02
N VAL A 229 27.96 -12.17 -0.47
CA VAL A 229 26.65 -11.72 -0.95
C VAL A 229 26.77 -10.27 -1.41
N GLY A 230 26.63 -10.05 -2.71
CA GLY A 230 26.78 -8.74 -3.35
C GLY A 230 25.66 -7.76 -3.00
N ALA A 231 25.89 -6.48 -3.30
CA ALA A 231 24.99 -5.37 -2.98
C ALA A 231 23.55 -5.59 -3.46
N GLY A 232 22.54 -5.43 -2.60
CA GLY A 232 21.13 -5.46 -2.99
C GLY A 232 20.54 -6.85 -3.24
N THR A 233 21.30 -7.92 -3.01
CA THR A 233 20.81 -9.30 -3.16
C THR A 233 19.72 -9.61 -2.13
N THR A 234 18.67 -10.28 -2.60
CA THR A 234 17.60 -10.82 -1.75
C THR A 234 17.75 -12.33 -1.63
N VAL A 235 17.75 -12.84 -0.39
CA VAL A 235 17.83 -14.25 -0.07
C VAL A 235 16.55 -14.65 0.65
N THR A 236 15.79 -15.57 0.05
CA THR A 236 14.70 -16.28 0.73
C THR A 236 15.24 -17.62 1.20
N GLY A 237 15.70 -17.67 2.44
CA GLY A 237 16.42 -18.80 3.00
C GLY A 237 17.57 -18.36 3.91
N ARG A 238 18.70 -19.06 3.84
CA ARG A 238 19.80 -18.92 4.82
C ARG A 238 21.17 -18.97 4.16
N ALA A 239 22.15 -18.30 4.76
CA ALA A 239 23.56 -18.44 4.42
C ALA A 239 24.31 -18.99 5.64
N LEU A 240 24.66 -20.27 5.59
CA LEU A 240 25.29 -21.00 6.67
C LEU A 240 26.64 -21.56 6.19
N THR A 241 27.72 -21.30 6.90
CA THR A 241 29.05 -21.85 6.58
C THR A 241 29.77 -22.36 7.82
N LEU A 242 30.32 -23.58 7.71
CA LEU A 242 30.98 -24.27 8.83
C LEU A 242 32.38 -23.71 9.15
N ASN A 243 33.14 -23.27 8.13
CA ASN A 243 34.52 -22.78 8.31
C ASN A 243 34.78 -21.40 7.69
N GLY A 244 33.83 -20.87 6.93
CA GLY A 244 34.00 -19.61 6.19
C GLY A 244 33.66 -18.36 6.99
N ALA A 245 33.95 -17.21 6.38
CA ALA A 245 33.36 -15.93 6.73
C ALA A 245 32.15 -15.65 5.83
N ILE A 246 31.23 -14.81 6.29
CA ILE A 246 30.13 -14.28 5.49
C ILE A 246 30.32 -12.78 5.31
N ALA A 247 30.44 -12.34 4.06
CA ALA A 247 30.54 -10.93 3.69
C ALA A 247 29.26 -10.46 3.01
N LEU A 248 28.69 -9.35 3.49
CA LEU A 248 27.38 -8.84 3.10
C LEU A 248 27.46 -7.35 2.72
N SER A 249 26.62 -6.95 1.78
CA SER A 249 26.45 -5.57 1.39
C SER A 249 24.98 -5.28 1.08
N SER A 250 24.32 -4.43 1.86
CA SER A 250 22.94 -3.97 1.65
C SER A 250 21.97 -5.08 1.22
N ASN A 251 21.87 -6.14 2.03
CA ASN A 251 21.16 -7.38 1.70
C ASN A 251 19.84 -7.54 2.46
N ILE A 252 18.97 -8.38 1.90
CA ILE A 252 17.71 -8.77 2.53
C ILE A 252 17.71 -10.29 2.70
N PHE A 253 17.58 -10.78 3.93
CA PHE A 253 17.30 -12.18 4.23
C PHE A 253 15.88 -12.30 4.80
N THR A 254 15.08 -13.17 4.19
CA THR A 254 13.71 -13.46 4.59
C THR A 254 13.52 -14.96 4.78
N THR A 255 12.80 -15.36 5.81
CA THR A 255 12.40 -16.76 6.04
C THR A 255 11.16 -17.13 5.23
N GLU A 256 10.22 -16.19 5.07
CA GLU A 256 8.96 -16.43 4.37
C GLU A 256 8.76 -15.40 3.23
N PRO A 257 8.62 -15.83 1.96
CA PRO A 257 8.29 -14.92 0.87
C PRO A 257 6.83 -14.49 0.94
N THR A 258 6.50 -13.33 0.36
CA THR A 258 5.08 -12.93 0.22
C THR A 258 4.31 -13.91 -0.68
N VAL A 259 2.99 -13.95 -0.57
CA VAL A 259 2.12 -14.75 -1.45
C VAL A 259 2.00 -14.04 -2.80
N ASN A 260 2.29 -14.76 -3.89
CA ASN A 260 2.19 -14.19 -5.24
C ASN A 260 0.74 -14.21 -5.72
N LEU A 261 0.17 -13.02 -5.95
CA LEU A 261 -1.22 -12.85 -6.37
C LEU A 261 -1.42 -12.92 -7.90
N GLY A 262 -0.35 -12.95 -8.70
CA GLY A 262 -0.45 -12.89 -10.16
C GLY A 262 -1.30 -11.71 -10.64
N ALA A 263 -2.19 -11.94 -11.60
CA ALA A 263 -3.13 -10.95 -12.12
C ALA A 263 -4.13 -10.43 -11.05
N ALA A 264 -4.39 -11.19 -9.98
CA ALA A 264 -5.25 -10.72 -8.88
C ALA A 264 -4.63 -9.53 -8.11
N ALA A 265 -3.32 -9.28 -8.26
CA ALA A 265 -2.64 -8.15 -7.62
C ALA A 265 -3.20 -6.77 -8.05
N ALA A 266 -3.78 -6.67 -9.25
CA ALA A 266 -4.33 -5.41 -9.78
C ALA A 266 -5.67 -5.02 -9.12
N TYR A 267 -6.38 -5.99 -8.52
CA TYR A 267 -7.74 -5.80 -8.02
C TYR A 267 -7.76 -5.28 -6.59
N SER A 268 -8.58 -4.25 -6.32
CA SER A 268 -9.01 -3.93 -4.95
C SER A 268 -10.01 -4.96 -4.45
N VAL A 269 -10.91 -5.37 -5.33
CA VAL A 269 -11.99 -6.32 -5.04
C VAL A 269 -12.09 -7.31 -6.20
N LEU A 270 -12.10 -8.60 -5.88
CA LEU A 270 -12.38 -9.69 -6.81
C LEU A 270 -13.34 -10.67 -6.15
N ALA A 271 -14.47 -10.97 -6.78
CA ALA A 271 -15.51 -11.84 -6.23
C ALA A 271 -15.86 -13.00 -7.19
N GLY A 272 -16.36 -14.11 -6.62
CA GLY A 272 -16.81 -15.25 -7.41
C GLY A 272 -18.16 -15.07 -8.06
N ALA A 273 -19.16 -14.57 -7.32
CA ALA A 273 -20.53 -14.45 -7.79
C ALA A 273 -20.97 -13.01 -8.05
N SER A 274 -20.74 -12.09 -7.11
CA SER A 274 -21.15 -10.69 -7.25
C SER A 274 -20.41 -9.71 -6.35
N VAL A 275 -20.42 -8.43 -6.73
CA VAL A 275 -20.07 -7.32 -5.85
C VAL A 275 -21.29 -6.42 -5.68
N VAL A 276 -21.66 -6.18 -4.41
CA VAL A 276 -22.81 -5.34 -4.06
C VAL A 276 -22.33 -4.19 -3.20
N ASN A 277 -22.51 -2.96 -3.68
CA ASN A 277 -22.21 -1.76 -2.93
C ASN A 277 -23.48 -0.94 -2.64
N THR A 278 -23.61 -0.46 -1.40
CA THR A 278 -24.77 0.32 -0.96
C THR A 278 -24.45 1.78 -0.58
N GLY A 279 -23.18 2.19 -0.66
CA GLY A 279 -22.74 3.53 -0.25
C GLY A 279 -21.62 4.11 -1.11
N GLY A 280 -21.03 5.24 -0.71
CA GLY A 280 -19.97 5.94 -1.45
C GLY A 280 -18.60 5.26 -1.32
N THR A 281 -18.49 4.02 -1.80
CA THR A 281 -17.25 3.23 -1.72
C THR A 281 -16.23 3.66 -2.76
N THR A 282 -14.96 3.81 -2.38
CA THR A 282 -13.86 4.14 -3.30
C THR A 282 -12.86 3.00 -3.39
N LEU A 283 -12.60 2.51 -4.60
CA LEU A 283 -11.63 1.45 -4.89
C LEU A 283 -10.44 2.01 -5.69
N SER A 284 -9.22 1.85 -5.18
CA SER A 284 -8.01 2.37 -5.84
C SER A 284 -7.45 1.48 -6.96
N GLY A 285 -7.84 0.21 -7.04
CA GLY A 285 -7.48 -0.75 -8.08
C GLY A 285 -8.71 -1.26 -8.84
N ASP A 286 -8.53 -2.36 -9.57
CA ASP A 286 -9.58 -2.95 -10.39
C ASP A 286 -10.69 -3.58 -9.53
N LEU A 287 -11.87 -3.70 -10.13
CA LEU A 287 -13.03 -4.39 -9.56
C LEU A 287 -13.38 -5.57 -10.47
N GLY A 288 -13.41 -6.79 -9.94
CA GLY A 288 -13.59 -8.00 -10.74
C GLY A 288 -14.69 -8.91 -10.21
N VAL A 289 -15.41 -9.57 -11.12
CA VAL A 289 -16.29 -10.70 -10.81
C VAL A 289 -16.07 -11.82 -11.81
N SER A 290 -15.81 -13.03 -11.32
CA SER A 290 -15.72 -14.24 -12.16
C SER A 290 -15.86 -15.51 -11.30
N PRO A 291 -16.66 -16.53 -11.70
CA PRO A 291 -17.36 -16.65 -12.99
C PRO A 291 -18.67 -15.85 -13.08
N GLY A 292 -19.11 -15.20 -12.00
CA GLY A 292 -20.25 -14.29 -12.03
C GLY A 292 -19.98 -13.03 -12.87
N SER A 293 -20.99 -12.17 -12.97
CA SER A 293 -20.91 -10.91 -13.74
C SER A 293 -21.63 -9.73 -13.08
N THR A 294 -22.18 -9.92 -11.88
CA THR A 294 -23.02 -8.91 -11.22
C THR A 294 -22.17 -7.94 -10.41
N VAL A 295 -22.21 -6.65 -10.80
CA VAL A 295 -21.67 -5.52 -10.04
C VAL A 295 -22.78 -4.50 -9.85
N THR A 296 -23.06 -4.09 -8.61
CA THR A 296 -24.08 -3.06 -8.29
C THR A 296 -23.52 -2.00 -7.34
N GLY A 297 -24.05 -0.77 -7.44
CA GLY A 297 -23.67 0.35 -6.57
C GLY A 297 -22.44 1.16 -6.99
N PHE A 298 -22.01 1.06 -8.24
CA PHE A 298 -20.95 1.90 -8.82
C PHE A 298 -21.49 2.59 -10.07
N PRO A 299 -22.22 3.73 -9.96
CA PRO A 299 -22.32 4.66 -8.81
C PRO A 299 -23.32 4.27 -7.69
N PRO A 300 -23.23 4.85 -6.47
CA PRO A 300 -22.39 6.00 -6.07
C PRO A 300 -20.94 5.66 -5.73
N GLY A 301 -20.57 4.38 -5.69
CA GLY A 301 -19.17 3.99 -5.56
C GLY A 301 -18.34 4.41 -6.78
N VAL A 302 -17.03 4.56 -6.55
CA VAL A 302 -16.03 4.95 -7.55
C VAL A 302 -14.94 3.89 -7.61
N VAL A 303 -14.53 3.52 -8.83
CA VAL A 303 -13.40 2.63 -9.11
C VAL A 303 -12.38 3.43 -9.91
N SER A 304 -11.16 3.58 -9.38
CA SER A 304 -10.05 4.22 -10.10
C SER A 304 -9.47 3.28 -11.18
N GLY A 305 -9.53 1.97 -10.93
CA GLY A 305 -9.19 0.94 -11.93
C GLY A 305 -10.33 0.63 -12.91
N THR A 306 -10.23 -0.51 -13.59
CA THR A 306 -11.24 -1.00 -14.52
C THR A 306 -12.22 -1.96 -13.83
N ILE A 307 -13.49 -1.93 -14.25
CA ILE A 307 -14.48 -2.91 -13.83
C ILE A 307 -14.49 -4.08 -14.83
N HIS A 308 -14.15 -5.27 -14.37
CA HIS A 308 -14.11 -6.53 -15.11
C HIS A 308 -15.24 -7.45 -14.67
N SER A 309 -16.34 -7.47 -15.43
CA SER A 309 -17.56 -8.22 -15.09
C SER A 309 -17.71 -9.48 -15.94
N GLY A 310 -17.18 -10.61 -15.47
CA GLY A 310 -17.28 -11.91 -16.15
C GLY A 310 -16.40 -12.05 -17.39
N ASP A 311 -15.36 -11.24 -17.53
CA ASP A 311 -14.45 -11.26 -18.68
C ASP A 311 -13.21 -12.17 -18.46
N ALA A 312 -12.37 -12.24 -19.50
CA ALA A 312 -11.16 -13.06 -19.47
C ALA A 312 -10.10 -12.56 -18.46
N ALA A 313 -10.04 -11.25 -18.19
CA ALA A 313 -9.10 -10.69 -17.23
C ALA A 313 -9.50 -11.07 -15.80
N ALA A 314 -10.79 -10.95 -15.45
CA ALA A 314 -11.31 -11.41 -14.17
C ALA A 314 -11.18 -12.94 -14.02
N ALA A 315 -11.36 -13.71 -15.11
CA ALA A 315 -11.17 -15.17 -15.09
C ALA A 315 -9.70 -15.55 -14.82
N GLN A 316 -8.73 -14.88 -15.45
CA GLN A 316 -7.31 -15.11 -15.16
C GLN A 316 -6.95 -14.71 -13.73
N ALA A 317 -7.44 -13.55 -13.27
CA ALA A 317 -7.24 -13.10 -11.89
C ALA A 317 -7.81 -14.09 -10.87
N ARG A 318 -8.97 -14.70 -11.15
CA ARG A 318 -9.54 -15.75 -10.30
C ARG A 318 -8.64 -17.00 -10.25
N ALA A 319 -8.10 -17.44 -11.39
CA ALA A 319 -7.20 -18.59 -11.44
C ALA A 319 -5.90 -18.34 -10.64
N ASP A 320 -5.34 -17.14 -10.74
CA ASP A 320 -4.17 -16.73 -9.97
C ASP A 320 -4.51 -16.60 -8.47
N LEU A 321 -5.69 -16.09 -8.11
CA LEU A 321 -6.20 -16.08 -6.73
C LEU A 321 -6.31 -17.49 -6.16
N GLN A 322 -6.80 -18.46 -6.94
CA GLN A 322 -6.87 -19.86 -6.51
C GLN A 322 -5.46 -20.43 -6.23
N THR A 323 -4.49 -20.10 -7.07
CA THR A 323 -3.09 -20.48 -6.84
C THR A 323 -2.55 -19.82 -5.57
N ALA A 324 -2.86 -18.54 -5.34
CA ALA A 324 -2.44 -17.79 -4.17
C ALA A 324 -3.04 -18.34 -2.87
N ILE A 325 -4.33 -18.71 -2.86
CA ILE A 325 -4.99 -19.37 -1.72
C ILE A 325 -4.30 -20.70 -1.42
N GLY A 326 -4.07 -21.53 -2.44
CA GLY A 326 -3.38 -22.80 -2.27
C GLY A 326 -1.96 -22.64 -1.71
N ASP A 327 -1.19 -21.67 -2.22
CA ASP A 327 0.14 -21.33 -1.70
C ASP A 327 0.08 -20.88 -0.23
N ALA A 328 -0.79 -19.92 0.08
CA ALA A 328 -0.95 -19.37 1.42
C ALA A 328 -1.38 -20.44 2.43
N ALA A 329 -2.37 -21.27 2.10
CA ALA A 329 -2.87 -22.36 2.95
C ALA A 329 -1.84 -23.47 3.14
N ALA A 330 -0.96 -23.69 2.16
CA ALA A 330 0.05 -24.72 2.27
C ALA A 330 1.23 -24.29 3.15
N ARG A 331 1.52 -22.99 3.33
CA ARG A 331 2.67 -22.52 4.12
C ARG A 331 2.73 -23.19 5.50
N VAL A 332 3.93 -23.47 6.01
CA VAL A 332 4.08 -24.16 7.29
C VAL A 332 3.83 -23.18 8.44
N PRO A 333 2.86 -23.43 9.34
CA PRO A 333 2.62 -22.56 10.48
C PRO A 333 3.85 -22.43 11.38
N THR A 334 4.20 -21.20 11.76
CA THR A 334 5.20 -20.88 12.78
C THR A 334 4.56 -20.64 14.14
N ALA A 335 3.25 -20.36 14.19
CA ALA A 335 2.50 -20.17 15.42
C ALA A 335 1.03 -20.58 15.26
N ASN A 336 0.41 -21.02 16.36
CA ASN A 336 -1.02 -21.30 16.42
C ASN A 336 -1.76 -20.18 17.19
N LEU A 337 -2.94 -19.80 16.69
CA LEU A 337 -3.83 -18.80 17.27
C LEU A 337 -5.16 -19.46 17.65
N SER A 338 -5.83 -18.89 18.65
CA SER A 338 -7.17 -19.30 19.06
C SER A 338 -7.89 -18.13 19.73
N GLY A 339 -9.21 -18.05 19.58
CA GLY A 339 -10.04 -17.10 20.31
C GLY A 339 -9.99 -15.68 19.75
N THR A 340 -9.81 -14.69 20.62
CA THR A 340 -9.79 -13.27 20.26
C THR A 340 -8.36 -12.76 20.01
N LEU A 341 -8.24 -11.85 19.03
CA LEU A 341 -7.00 -11.15 18.71
C LEU A 341 -6.87 -9.78 19.41
N SER A 342 -7.89 -9.37 20.17
CA SER A 342 -7.91 -8.06 20.85
C SER A 342 -6.72 -7.87 21.79
N GLY A 343 -6.02 -6.75 21.63
CA GLY A 343 -4.87 -6.32 22.43
C GLY A 343 -3.58 -7.10 22.15
N ARG A 344 -3.56 -8.00 21.16
CA ARG A 344 -2.37 -8.80 20.85
C ARG A 344 -1.39 -8.01 19.99
N THR A 345 -0.10 -8.24 20.23
CA THR A 345 0.98 -7.91 19.31
C THR A 345 1.52 -9.21 18.72
N LEU A 346 1.56 -9.32 17.41
CA LEU A 346 2.12 -10.46 16.68
C LEU A 346 3.31 -10.00 15.84
N THR A 347 4.32 -10.85 15.75
CA THR A 347 5.49 -10.67 14.90
C THR A 347 5.27 -11.37 13.55
N GLU A 348 6.19 -11.14 12.60
CA GLU A 348 6.17 -11.80 11.29
C GLU A 348 6.13 -13.34 11.42
N GLY A 349 5.55 -14.00 10.43
CA GLY A 349 5.40 -15.46 10.39
C GLY A 349 4.06 -15.93 9.83
N VAL A 350 3.89 -17.25 9.84
CA VAL A 350 2.67 -17.94 9.42
C VAL A 350 1.88 -18.35 10.66
N HIS A 351 0.71 -17.75 10.85
CA HIS A 351 -0.16 -17.91 12.01
C HIS A 351 -1.39 -18.73 11.63
N HIS A 352 -1.54 -19.92 12.19
CA HIS A 352 -2.67 -20.81 11.90
C HIS A 352 -3.75 -20.75 12.97
N ALA A 353 -5.02 -20.82 12.58
CA ALA A 353 -6.13 -21.02 13.50
C ALA A 353 -7.16 -22.00 12.91
N SER A 354 -7.43 -23.07 13.66
CA SER A 354 -8.42 -24.09 13.28
C SER A 354 -9.87 -23.71 13.60
N ALA A 355 -10.07 -22.67 14.41
CA ALA A 355 -11.38 -22.16 14.81
C ALA A 355 -11.55 -20.70 14.41
N ALA A 356 -12.80 -20.22 14.40
CA ALA A 356 -13.10 -18.84 14.01
C ALA A 356 -12.38 -17.85 14.95
N LEU A 357 -11.78 -16.83 14.36
CA LEU A 357 -11.13 -15.76 15.10
C LEU A 357 -12.01 -14.52 15.16
N THR A 358 -11.93 -13.82 16.29
CA THR A 358 -12.58 -12.53 16.47
C THR A 358 -11.56 -11.43 16.76
N LEU A 359 -11.78 -10.24 16.21
CA LEU A 359 -11.03 -9.02 16.56
C LEU A 359 -12.00 -8.00 17.16
N GLY A 360 -11.96 -7.85 18.48
CA GLY A 360 -12.86 -6.93 19.19
C GLY A 360 -12.35 -5.50 19.26
N THR A 361 -11.04 -5.30 19.39
CA THR A 361 -10.40 -3.98 19.48
C THR A 361 -9.21 -3.90 18.53
N GLU A 362 -7.99 -3.76 19.05
CA GLU A 362 -6.78 -3.59 18.28
C GLU A 362 -5.98 -4.89 18.19
N LEU A 363 -5.42 -5.16 17.01
CA LEU A 363 -4.34 -6.12 16.78
C LEU A 363 -3.14 -5.35 16.25
N VAL A 364 -1.98 -5.52 16.88
CA VAL A 364 -0.72 -4.92 16.42
C VAL A 364 0.09 -5.97 15.67
N LEU A 365 0.53 -5.65 14.45
CA LEU A 365 1.50 -6.43 13.70
C LEU A 365 2.83 -5.68 13.71
N ASP A 366 3.82 -6.26 14.36
CA ASP A 366 5.12 -5.66 14.60
C ASP A 366 6.17 -6.29 13.69
N GLY A 367 6.68 -5.50 12.73
CA GLY A 367 7.73 -5.95 11.81
C GLY A 367 9.12 -5.98 12.45
N GLN A 368 9.29 -5.51 13.69
CA GLN A 368 10.56 -5.50 14.43
C GLN A 368 11.73 -4.85 13.66
N GLY A 369 11.44 -3.87 12.81
CA GLY A 369 12.39 -3.20 11.92
C GLY A 369 12.52 -3.84 10.53
N ASN A 370 12.01 -5.06 10.33
CA ASN A 370 12.00 -5.75 9.04
C ASN A 370 10.85 -5.28 8.15
N ARG A 371 11.19 -4.47 7.14
CA ARG A 371 10.24 -4.03 6.11
C ARG A 371 9.74 -5.13 5.19
N ASN A 372 10.47 -6.24 5.14
CA ASN A 372 10.13 -7.37 4.31
C ASN A 372 9.38 -8.46 5.08
N GLY A 373 9.11 -8.23 6.37
CA GLY A 373 8.36 -9.15 7.21
C GLY A 373 7.01 -9.50 6.63
N VAL A 374 6.72 -10.80 6.57
CA VAL A 374 5.50 -11.35 6.01
C VAL A 374 4.65 -11.92 7.13
N PHE A 375 3.37 -11.58 7.12
CA PHE A 375 2.37 -12.08 8.07
C PHE A 375 1.35 -12.86 7.25
N ILE A 376 1.25 -14.17 7.46
CA ILE A 376 0.25 -15.02 6.80
C ILE A 376 -0.66 -15.57 7.88
N PHE A 377 -1.93 -15.19 7.88
CA PHE A 377 -2.96 -15.78 8.73
C PHE A 377 -3.68 -16.85 7.94
N GLN A 378 -3.58 -18.10 8.37
CA GLN A 378 -4.29 -19.25 7.80
C GLN A 378 -5.46 -19.62 8.70
N LEU A 379 -6.68 -19.37 8.24
CA LEU A 379 -7.88 -19.56 9.04
C LEU A 379 -8.77 -20.63 8.42
N ASP A 380 -8.91 -21.78 9.10
CA ASP A 380 -9.77 -22.89 8.66
C ASP A 380 -11.26 -22.56 8.78
N ALA A 381 -11.58 -21.47 9.50
CA ALA A 381 -12.92 -20.98 9.76
C ALA A 381 -13.04 -19.47 9.45
N GLY A 382 -14.10 -18.82 9.92
CA GLY A 382 -14.37 -17.41 9.61
C GLY A 382 -13.53 -16.41 10.42
N LEU A 383 -13.45 -15.18 9.90
CA LEU A 383 -12.88 -14.01 10.58
C LEU A 383 -14.00 -12.99 10.82
N THR A 384 -14.20 -12.58 12.08
CA THR A 384 -15.17 -11.54 12.43
C THR A 384 -14.50 -10.40 13.19
N THR A 385 -14.79 -9.15 12.86
CA THR A 385 -14.31 -7.99 13.62
C THR A 385 -15.48 -7.16 14.17
N SER A 386 -15.30 -6.60 15.36
CA SER A 386 -16.23 -5.63 15.94
C SER A 386 -16.11 -4.27 15.23
N ALA A 387 -17.15 -3.44 15.32
CA ALA A 387 -17.10 -2.08 14.82
C ALA A 387 -15.97 -1.27 15.52
N GLY A 388 -15.25 -0.46 14.75
CA GLY A 388 -14.13 0.35 15.26
C GLY A 388 -12.85 -0.45 15.56
N SER A 389 -12.80 -1.73 15.23
CA SER A 389 -11.58 -2.54 15.39
C SER A 389 -10.46 -2.10 14.46
N VAL A 390 -9.21 -2.28 14.90
CA VAL A 390 -8.01 -1.80 14.19
C VAL A 390 -7.00 -2.93 14.05
N VAL A 391 -6.49 -3.14 12.84
CA VAL A 391 -5.21 -3.82 12.61
C VAL A 391 -4.16 -2.73 12.42
N ARG A 392 -3.23 -2.59 13.36
CA ARG A 392 -2.18 -1.56 13.34
C ARG A 392 -0.85 -2.19 12.95
N LEU A 393 -0.18 -1.62 11.96
CA LEU A 393 1.16 -2.03 11.55
C LEU A 393 2.20 -1.12 12.21
N VAL A 394 3.25 -1.69 12.79
CA VAL A 394 4.34 -0.94 13.43
C VAL A 394 5.70 -1.48 13.03
N ASN A 395 6.75 -0.68 13.27
CA ASN A 395 8.16 -1.06 13.13
C ASN A 395 8.48 -1.81 11.82
N GLY A 396 8.06 -1.26 10.68
CA GLY A 396 8.38 -1.82 9.37
C GLY A 396 7.36 -2.80 8.79
N ALA A 397 6.37 -3.29 9.55
CA ALA A 397 5.31 -4.11 8.98
C ALA A 397 4.57 -3.37 7.84
N GLN A 398 4.32 -4.07 6.73
CA GLN A 398 3.68 -3.50 5.53
C GLN A 398 2.40 -4.26 5.17
N ALA A 399 1.33 -3.54 4.87
CA ALA A 399 0.03 -4.16 4.54
C ALA A 399 0.08 -5.02 3.27
N SER A 400 0.95 -4.67 2.30
CA SER A 400 1.20 -5.50 1.11
C SER A 400 1.80 -6.87 1.42
N ARG A 401 2.29 -7.08 2.65
CA ARG A 401 2.89 -8.32 3.15
C ARG A 401 2.08 -8.97 4.27
N VAL A 402 0.89 -8.47 4.54
CA VAL A 402 -0.09 -9.10 5.43
C VAL A 402 -1.12 -9.81 4.58
N VAL A 403 -1.24 -11.12 4.74
CA VAL A 403 -2.14 -11.99 3.99
C VAL A 403 -3.06 -12.70 4.99
N TRP A 404 -4.35 -12.65 4.71
CA TRP A 404 -5.38 -13.35 5.47
C TRP A 404 -6.01 -14.40 4.56
N GLN A 405 -5.53 -15.63 4.58
CA GLN A 405 -6.19 -16.75 3.94
C GLN A 405 -7.31 -17.25 4.86
N VAL A 406 -8.55 -17.23 4.35
CA VAL A 406 -9.74 -17.53 5.16
C VAL A 406 -10.65 -18.50 4.40
N ALA A 407 -10.76 -19.72 4.92
CA ALA A 407 -11.65 -20.73 4.36
C ALA A 407 -13.14 -20.41 4.65
N GLY A 408 -13.42 -19.84 5.83
CA GLY A 408 -14.76 -19.41 6.22
C GLY A 408 -15.17 -18.03 5.70
N GLY A 409 -16.37 -17.59 6.08
CA GLY A 409 -16.85 -16.23 5.77
C GLY A 409 -16.08 -15.15 6.53
N VAL A 410 -15.92 -13.98 5.90
CA VAL A 410 -15.30 -12.81 6.53
C VAL A 410 -16.36 -11.73 6.77
N SER A 411 -16.43 -11.23 8.00
CA SER A 411 -17.32 -10.13 8.38
C SER A 411 -16.56 -9.06 9.15
N LEU A 412 -16.25 -7.95 8.49
CA LEU A 412 -15.60 -6.81 9.13
C LEU A 412 -16.64 -5.85 9.68
N GLY A 413 -16.50 -5.46 10.95
CA GLY A 413 -17.33 -4.43 11.58
C GLY A 413 -17.17 -3.07 10.87
N GLY A 414 -18.18 -2.20 11.02
CA GLY A 414 -18.13 -0.84 10.46
C GLY A 414 -17.14 0.06 11.20
N ALA A 415 -16.68 1.12 10.53
CA ALA A 415 -15.69 2.08 11.03
C ALA A 415 -14.36 1.42 11.48
N SER A 416 -14.09 0.20 11.02
CA SER A 416 -12.84 -0.50 11.30
C SER A 416 -11.69 0.03 10.43
N THR A 417 -10.46 -0.22 10.86
CA THR A 417 -9.25 -0.06 10.05
C THR A 417 -8.62 -1.44 9.82
N PHE A 418 -8.68 -1.95 8.60
CA PHE A 418 -8.16 -3.28 8.26
C PHE A 418 -6.91 -3.17 7.38
N MET A 419 -5.92 -4.03 7.65
CA MET A 419 -4.63 -4.05 6.94
C MET A 419 -4.39 -5.45 6.37
N GLY A 420 -4.10 -5.52 5.08
CA GLY A 420 -3.70 -6.74 4.40
C GLY A 420 -4.57 -7.15 3.22
N THR A 421 -4.15 -8.22 2.56
CA THR A 421 -4.90 -8.87 1.49
C THR A 421 -5.71 -10.02 2.07
N ILE A 422 -7.04 -9.97 1.96
CA ILE A 422 -7.89 -11.11 2.26
C ILE A 422 -7.93 -12.01 1.02
N LEU A 423 -7.64 -13.29 1.22
CA LEU A 423 -7.77 -14.38 0.27
C LEU A 423 -8.86 -15.33 0.79
N GLY A 424 -10.11 -15.02 0.44
CA GLY A 424 -11.28 -15.74 0.91
C GLY A 424 -11.70 -16.90 0.00
N GLU A 425 -12.25 -17.94 0.60
CA GLU A 425 -12.97 -19.01 -0.13
C GLU A 425 -14.50 -18.86 -0.04
N SER A 426 -14.98 -18.00 0.86
CA SER A 426 -16.40 -17.69 1.08
C SER A 426 -16.70 -16.19 0.92
N GLY A 427 -17.93 -15.78 1.18
CA GLY A 427 -18.36 -14.38 1.08
C GLY A 427 -17.60 -13.44 2.03
N ILE A 428 -17.40 -12.20 1.58
CA ILE A 428 -16.76 -11.13 2.37
C ILE A 428 -17.78 -10.01 2.57
N SER A 429 -18.10 -9.69 3.81
CA SER A 429 -18.94 -8.55 4.18
C SER A 429 -18.09 -7.51 4.88
N ILE A 430 -18.06 -6.28 4.34
CA ILE A 430 -17.30 -5.17 4.90
C ILE A 430 -18.28 -4.12 5.40
N GLY A 431 -18.27 -3.89 6.71
CA GLY A 431 -19.15 -2.94 7.38
C GLY A 431 -18.96 -1.51 6.91
N ASN A 432 -19.96 -0.67 7.20
CA ASN A 432 -20.00 0.74 6.79
C ASN A 432 -18.74 1.50 7.20
N ALA A 433 -18.16 2.31 6.31
CA ALA A 433 -17.07 3.24 6.61
C ALA A 433 -15.78 2.57 7.10
N THR A 434 -15.60 1.28 6.82
CA THR A 434 -14.33 0.60 7.09
C THR A 434 -13.25 1.10 6.14
N GLY A 435 -12.16 1.58 6.72
CA GLY A 435 -10.91 1.89 6.02
C GLY A 435 -10.14 0.61 5.77
N PHE A 436 -9.82 0.33 4.51
CA PHE A 436 -9.24 -0.92 4.07
C PHE A 436 -7.93 -0.63 3.32
N THR A 437 -6.80 -0.92 3.95
CA THR A 437 -5.52 -0.93 3.24
C THR A 437 -5.20 -2.34 2.79
N GLY A 438 -5.32 -2.59 1.49
CA GLY A 438 -5.06 -3.88 0.88
C GLY A 438 -6.17 -4.26 -0.10
N ARG A 439 -6.56 -5.54 -0.11
CA ARG A 439 -7.53 -6.09 -1.06
C ARG A 439 -8.52 -7.05 -0.40
N ALA A 440 -9.72 -7.14 -0.96
CA ALA A 440 -10.72 -8.14 -0.61
C ALA A 440 -10.95 -9.06 -1.83
N LEU A 441 -10.24 -10.19 -1.85
CA LEU A 441 -10.27 -11.14 -2.95
C LEU A 441 -10.91 -12.43 -2.46
N THR A 442 -11.91 -12.94 -3.17
CA THR A 442 -12.54 -14.22 -2.82
C THR A 442 -12.88 -15.06 -4.04
N LEU A 443 -12.67 -16.38 -3.92
CA LEU A 443 -13.23 -17.36 -4.85
C LEU A 443 -14.72 -17.61 -4.60
N GLY A 444 -15.22 -17.24 -3.42
CA GLY A 444 -16.58 -17.43 -2.93
C GLY A 444 -17.59 -16.44 -3.49
N ASP A 445 -18.80 -16.39 -2.92
CA ASP A 445 -19.96 -15.70 -3.49
C ASP A 445 -19.81 -14.18 -3.59
N THR A 446 -20.36 -13.45 -2.63
CA THR A 446 -20.54 -12.00 -2.72
C THR A 446 -19.49 -11.26 -1.90
N VAL A 447 -18.94 -10.18 -2.47
CA VAL A 447 -18.29 -9.12 -1.68
C VAL A 447 -19.30 -7.99 -1.47
N ALA A 448 -19.70 -7.76 -0.22
CA ALA A 448 -20.63 -6.71 0.16
C ALA A 448 -19.88 -5.49 0.73
N LEU A 449 -20.19 -4.32 0.19
CA LEU A 449 -19.53 -3.04 0.48
C LEU A 449 -20.55 -1.97 0.88
N ASN A 450 -20.12 -1.03 1.72
CA ASN A 450 -20.88 0.14 2.12
C ASN A 450 -19.94 1.28 2.54
N THR A 451 -19.82 2.31 1.71
CA THR A 451 -19.04 3.52 2.02
C THR A 451 -17.61 3.20 2.44
N ASN A 452 -16.99 2.19 1.82
CA ASN A 452 -15.65 1.73 2.17
C ASN A 452 -14.57 2.49 1.41
N ILE A 453 -13.36 2.51 1.95
CA ILE A 453 -12.20 3.10 1.27
C ILE A 453 -11.13 2.03 1.14
N PHE A 454 -10.82 1.63 -0.10
CA PHE A 454 -9.72 0.72 -0.40
C PHE A 454 -8.48 1.48 -0.86
N ILE A 455 -7.36 1.18 -0.22
CA ILE A 455 -6.04 1.69 -0.58
C ILE A 455 -5.12 0.50 -0.84
N THR A 456 -4.88 0.17 -2.11
CA THR A 456 -4.02 -0.95 -2.55
C THR A 456 -2.52 -0.61 -2.53
N ALA A 457 -2.18 0.67 -2.51
CA ALA A 457 -0.82 1.19 -2.37
C ALA A 457 -0.80 2.26 -1.25
N GLN A 458 -0.07 1.99 -0.17
CA GLN A 458 0.03 2.94 0.94
C GLN A 458 0.81 4.20 0.55
N PRO A 459 0.60 5.35 1.19
CA PRO A 459 1.59 6.43 1.13
C PRO A 459 2.95 5.94 1.64
N VAL A 460 4.05 6.59 1.24
CA VAL A 460 5.37 6.30 1.81
C VAL A 460 5.41 6.87 3.22
N ASN A 461 5.73 6.04 4.22
CA ASN A 461 5.83 6.50 5.60
C ASN A 461 7.15 7.24 5.81
N LEU A 462 7.06 8.54 6.10
CA LEU A 462 8.22 9.43 6.29
C LEU A 462 8.77 9.42 7.72
N GLY A 463 8.10 8.79 8.68
CA GLY A 463 8.49 8.86 10.09
C GLY A 463 8.66 10.31 10.57
N SER A 464 9.72 10.57 11.34
CA SER A 464 10.09 11.92 11.79
C SER A 464 10.50 12.86 10.66
N ALA A 465 10.91 12.36 9.48
CA ALA A 465 11.17 13.20 8.32
C ALA A 465 9.89 13.90 7.80
N GLY A 466 8.71 13.43 8.20
CA GLY A 466 7.43 14.01 7.82
C GLY A 466 7.20 15.45 8.33
N SER A 467 7.88 15.90 9.39
CA SER A 467 7.76 17.29 9.90
C SER A 467 8.64 18.29 9.14
N TYR A 468 9.60 17.81 8.35
CA TYR A 468 10.55 18.66 7.64
C TYR A 468 10.00 19.08 6.28
N ALA A 469 10.04 20.39 6.01
CA ALA A 469 9.87 20.92 4.66
C ALA A 469 11.16 20.75 3.84
N VAL A 470 12.32 20.87 4.52
CA VAL A 470 13.64 20.70 3.91
C VAL A 470 14.54 19.88 4.84
N LEU A 471 15.10 18.78 4.34
CA LEU A 471 16.06 17.95 5.09
C LEU A 471 17.23 17.59 4.18
N ALA A 472 18.46 17.90 4.61
CA ALA A 472 19.66 17.69 3.82
C ALA A 472 20.75 16.96 4.60
N THR A 473 21.72 16.37 3.87
CA THR A 473 22.85 15.67 4.50
C THR A 473 24.03 16.59 4.74
N THR A 474 24.30 17.48 3.77
CA THR A 474 25.50 18.35 3.81
C THR A 474 25.18 19.77 4.24
N SER A 475 24.21 20.43 3.60
CA SER A 475 23.87 21.84 3.87
C SER A 475 22.52 22.25 3.27
N VAL A 476 21.95 23.32 3.82
CA VAL A 476 20.82 24.07 3.23
C VAL A 476 21.27 25.52 3.03
N ALA A 477 21.06 26.06 1.82
CA ALA A 477 21.36 27.45 1.52
C ALA A 477 20.20 28.12 0.76
N SER A 478 19.72 29.24 1.28
CA SER A 478 18.71 30.08 0.62
C SER A 478 19.31 31.42 0.18
N THR A 479 18.97 31.84 -1.04
CA THR A 479 19.23 33.20 -1.53
C THR A 479 17.93 33.98 -1.61
N GLY A 480 17.90 35.19 -1.04
CA GLY A 480 16.69 36.00 -0.97
C GLY A 480 15.61 35.47 -0.01
N ILE A 481 14.37 35.91 -0.17
CA ILE A 481 13.28 35.76 0.81
C ILE A 481 12.48 34.48 0.52
N SER A 482 12.99 33.33 0.97
CA SER A 482 12.22 32.09 0.95
C SER A 482 11.27 32.01 2.15
N THR A 483 10.07 31.48 1.97
CA THR A 483 9.06 31.27 3.04
C THR A 483 8.80 29.78 3.18
N ILE A 484 9.11 29.19 4.34
CA ILE A 484 9.08 27.72 4.54
C ILE A 484 8.06 27.31 5.60
N GLY A 485 7.08 26.49 5.17
CA GLY A 485 6.03 25.91 6.02
C GLY A 485 6.37 24.51 6.56
N GLY A 486 7.28 24.41 7.54
CA GLY A 486 7.73 23.15 8.18
C GLY A 486 9.12 23.31 8.78
N ASP A 487 9.76 22.24 9.27
CA ASP A 487 11.12 22.29 9.81
C ASP A 487 12.19 22.31 8.70
N ILE A 488 13.38 22.85 9.01
CA ILE A 488 14.59 22.71 8.17
C ILE A 488 15.67 22.00 8.97
N GLY A 489 16.21 20.91 8.43
CA GLY A 489 17.25 20.11 9.07
C GLY A 489 18.45 19.82 8.19
N VAL A 490 19.61 19.67 8.82
CA VAL A 490 20.82 19.13 8.19
C VAL A 490 21.43 18.10 9.14
N SER A 491 21.78 16.91 8.65
CA SER A 491 22.57 15.93 9.42
C SER A 491 23.24 14.93 8.48
N PRO A 492 24.53 14.59 8.67
CA PRO A 492 25.41 14.99 9.77
C PRO A 492 26.03 16.38 9.59
N GLY A 493 25.80 17.06 8.47
CA GLY A 493 26.20 18.46 8.30
C GLY A 493 25.48 19.40 9.28
N THR A 494 25.97 20.63 9.39
CA THR A 494 25.44 21.64 10.33
C THR A 494 25.09 22.96 9.63
N ALA A 495 25.40 23.11 8.35
CA ALA A 495 25.30 24.39 7.67
C ALA A 495 23.87 24.66 7.16
N ILE A 496 23.18 25.60 7.80
CA ILE A 496 21.94 26.22 7.31
C ILE A 496 22.19 27.72 7.16
N THR A 497 22.03 28.26 5.93
CA THR A 497 22.30 29.67 5.62
C THR A 497 21.15 30.31 4.84
N GLY A 498 20.96 31.62 4.98
CA GLY A 498 19.89 32.38 4.30
C GLY A 498 18.57 32.48 5.08
N PHE A 499 18.57 32.13 6.36
CA PHE A 499 17.44 32.29 7.30
C PHE A 499 17.93 33.03 8.55
N PRO A 500 17.96 34.39 8.57
CA PRO A 500 17.39 35.35 7.60
C PRO A 500 18.22 35.55 6.30
N PRO A 501 17.64 36.15 5.22
CA PRO A 501 16.33 36.84 5.15
C PRO A 501 15.12 35.93 4.89
N GLY A 502 15.33 34.64 4.60
CA GLY A 502 14.23 33.68 4.55
C GLY A 502 13.52 33.56 5.90
N THR A 503 12.25 33.17 5.85
CA THR A 503 11.37 32.98 7.00
C THR A 503 10.90 31.53 7.08
N LEU A 504 10.60 31.09 8.31
CA LEU A 504 10.29 29.71 8.64
C LEU A 504 9.16 29.71 9.69
N SER A 505 8.16 28.86 9.50
CA SER A 505 7.11 28.64 10.52
C SER A 505 7.41 27.48 11.48
N GLY A 506 8.37 26.61 11.14
CA GLY A 506 8.90 25.53 11.99
C GLY A 506 10.23 25.87 12.67
N SER A 507 11.02 24.84 13.00
CA SER A 507 12.31 24.95 13.69
C SER A 507 13.52 24.62 12.79
N LEU A 508 14.68 25.16 13.17
CA LEU A 508 15.96 24.84 12.55
C LEU A 508 16.68 23.74 13.34
N HIS A 509 17.15 22.70 12.64
CA HIS A 509 17.84 21.55 13.22
C HIS A 509 19.23 21.34 12.57
N PRO A 510 20.24 22.17 12.88
CA PRO A 510 21.59 22.04 12.34
C PRO A 510 22.41 20.97 13.08
N GLY A 511 22.43 19.75 12.54
CA GLY A 511 23.24 18.63 13.03
C GLY A 511 22.81 18.05 14.38
N ASP A 512 21.56 18.30 14.80
CA ASP A 512 21.04 17.80 16.06
C ASP A 512 20.49 16.36 15.97
N SER A 513 20.05 15.82 17.11
CA SER A 513 19.49 14.47 17.17
C SER A 513 18.15 14.31 16.44
N HIS A 514 17.36 15.39 16.29
CA HIS A 514 16.09 15.35 15.57
C HIS A 514 16.34 15.23 14.06
N ALA A 515 17.27 16.01 13.51
CA ALA A 515 17.68 15.89 12.12
C ALA A 515 18.36 14.55 11.84
N ALA A 516 19.13 14.01 12.80
CA ALA A 516 19.71 12.66 12.68
C ALA A 516 18.65 11.56 12.64
N ALA A 517 17.64 11.61 13.52
CA ALA A 517 16.51 10.68 13.50
C ALA A 517 15.70 10.81 12.19
N ALA A 518 15.45 12.03 11.74
CA ALA A 518 14.77 12.30 10.48
C ALA A 518 15.55 11.80 9.25
N GLN A 519 16.89 11.89 9.25
CA GLN A 519 17.72 11.30 8.19
C GLN A 519 17.64 9.77 8.17
N ALA A 520 17.61 9.13 9.34
CA ALA A 520 17.38 7.69 9.42
C ALA A 520 15.99 7.32 8.88
N ASP A 521 14.93 8.02 9.29
CA ASP A 521 13.58 7.77 8.78
C ASP A 521 13.43 8.08 7.29
N LEU A 522 14.12 9.11 6.79
CA LEU A 522 14.20 9.43 5.35
C LEU A 522 14.86 8.29 4.57
N GLN A 523 15.93 7.70 5.11
CA GLN A 523 16.60 6.56 4.47
C GLN A 523 15.64 5.38 4.33
N LEU A 524 14.84 5.16 5.37
CA LEU A 524 13.82 4.13 5.40
C LEU A 524 12.68 4.41 4.41
N ALA A 525 12.22 5.66 4.32
CA ALA A 525 11.21 6.10 3.37
C ALA A 525 11.69 5.98 1.92
N TYR A 526 12.92 6.39 1.63
CA TYR A 526 13.56 6.25 0.31
C TYR A 526 13.61 4.78 -0.11
N ASN A 527 14.06 3.89 0.79
CA ASN A 527 14.14 2.46 0.53
C ASN A 527 12.76 1.83 0.30
N ASP A 528 11.74 2.22 1.08
CA ASP A 528 10.35 1.82 0.84
C ASP A 528 9.88 2.26 -0.56
N ALA A 529 10.04 3.54 -0.89
CA ALA A 529 9.64 4.08 -2.19
C ALA A 529 10.32 3.35 -3.36
N ALA A 530 11.62 3.02 -3.25
CA ALA A 530 12.40 2.33 -4.28
C ALA A 530 12.07 0.83 -4.41
N ALA A 531 11.72 0.16 -3.29
CA ALA A 531 11.44 -1.28 -3.26
C ALA A 531 10.04 -1.65 -3.77
N ARG A 532 9.13 -0.68 -3.87
CA ARG A 532 7.77 -0.92 -4.35
C ARG A 532 7.76 -1.39 -5.80
N THR A 533 6.91 -2.36 -6.10
CA THR A 533 6.79 -2.91 -7.47
C THR A 533 6.13 -1.88 -8.39
N PRO A 534 6.77 -1.48 -9.50
CA PRO A 534 6.17 -0.55 -10.46
C PRO A 534 4.91 -1.13 -11.12
N THR A 535 3.92 -0.28 -11.32
CA THR A 535 2.72 -0.58 -12.12
C THR A 535 2.90 -0.14 -13.58
N ALA A 536 3.84 0.79 -13.85
CA ALA A 536 4.13 1.26 -15.21
C ALA A 536 5.58 1.75 -15.36
N THR A 537 6.06 1.81 -16.60
CA THR A 537 7.35 2.40 -16.96
C THR A 537 7.16 3.75 -17.67
N LEU A 538 7.99 4.74 -17.33
CA LEU A 538 8.02 6.05 -17.95
C LEU A 538 9.36 6.26 -18.69
N THR A 539 9.28 6.98 -19.81
CA THR A 539 10.45 7.42 -20.59
C THR A 539 10.23 8.83 -21.11
N GLY A 540 11.31 9.61 -21.19
CA GLY A 540 11.32 10.94 -21.79
C GLY A 540 10.66 12.03 -20.94
N ASP A 541 10.12 13.05 -21.63
CA ASP A 541 9.47 14.20 -21.01
C ASP A 541 8.03 13.87 -20.57
N LEU A 542 7.64 14.40 -19.40
CA LEU A 542 6.32 14.27 -18.78
C LEU A 542 5.32 15.34 -19.25
N ALA A 543 5.77 16.30 -20.06
CA ALA A 543 4.95 17.38 -20.60
C ALA A 543 3.64 16.91 -21.23
N GLY A 544 2.52 17.52 -20.79
CA GLY A 544 1.18 17.28 -21.30
C GLY A 544 0.56 15.95 -20.90
N ARG A 545 1.24 15.12 -20.09
CA ARG A 545 0.70 13.83 -19.65
C ARG A 545 -0.28 14.00 -18.51
N THR A 546 -1.32 13.17 -18.52
CA THR A 546 -2.18 12.90 -17.37
C THR A 546 -1.88 11.50 -16.86
N LEU A 547 -1.47 11.39 -15.60
CA LEU A 547 -1.19 10.11 -14.94
C LEU A 547 -2.21 9.88 -13.83
N THR A 548 -2.67 8.66 -13.69
CA THR A 548 -3.55 8.23 -12.59
C THR A 548 -2.72 7.64 -11.45
N ALA A 549 -3.36 7.29 -10.32
CA ALA A 549 -2.66 6.69 -9.18
C ALA A 549 -1.81 5.47 -9.60
N GLY A 550 -0.59 5.35 -9.08
CA GLY A 550 0.31 4.27 -9.47
C GLY A 550 1.77 4.45 -9.05
N ILE A 551 2.57 3.42 -9.32
CA ILE A 551 4.02 3.41 -9.10
C ILE A 551 4.71 3.36 -10.46
N TYR A 552 5.43 4.41 -10.79
CA TYR A 552 6.01 4.65 -12.10
C TYR A 552 7.53 4.53 -12.04
N ARG A 553 8.13 3.66 -12.86
CA ARG A 553 9.60 3.53 -12.94
C ARG A 553 10.17 4.17 -14.19
N ALA A 554 11.27 4.90 -14.03
CA ALA A 554 12.11 5.36 -15.14
C ALA A 554 13.57 4.98 -14.88
N GLY A 555 14.12 4.15 -15.78
CA GLY A 555 15.55 3.75 -15.75
C GLY A 555 16.51 4.84 -16.27
N ALA A 556 15.99 5.95 -16.78
CA ALA A 556 16.75 7.05 -17.35
C ALA A 556 16.26 8.39 -16.78
N ALA A 557 16.99 9.47 -17.11
CA ALA A 557 16.63 10.81 -16.64
C ALA A 557 15.23 11.20 -17.15
N LEU A 558 14.42 11.78 -16.26
CA LEU A 558 13.09 12.30 -16.58
C LEU A 558 13.11 13.83 -16.57
N ALA A 559 12.32 14.41 -17.47
CA ALA A 559 12.10 15.84 -17.51
C ALA A 559 10.60 16.16 -17.39
N ASN A 560 10.26 17.34 -16.88
CA ASN A 560 8.95 17.94 -17.04
C ASN A 560 9.10 19.35 -17.63
N SER A 561 8.86 19.51 -18.92
CA SER A 561 9.03 20.82 -19.58
C SER A 561 7.82 21.74 -19.48
N THR A 562 6.62 21.21 -19.18
CA THR A 562 5.37 21.99 -19.10
C THR A 562 4.48 21.47 -17.95
N THR A 563 3.18 21.31 -18.15
CA THR A 563 2.26 20.77 -17.16
C THR A 563 2.24 19.24 -17.23
N LEU A 564 2.48 18.61 -16.07
CA LEU A 564 2.12 17.23 -15.77
C LEU A 564 0.85 17.26 -14.92
N THR A 565 -0.16 16.47 -15.27
CA THR A 565 -1.40 16.32 -14.49
C THR A 565 -1.42 14.99 -13.76
N LEU A 566 -1.66 15.02 -12.45
CA LEU A 566 -1.93 13.84 -11.62
C LEU A 566 -3.42 13.82 -11.30
N ASP A 567 -4.12 12.80 -11.81
CA ASP A 567 -5.57 12.65 -11.72
C ASP A 567 -5.93 11.59 -10.69
N GLY A 568 -6.55 12.00 -9.58
CA GLY A 568 -7.04 11.10 -8.55
C GLY A 568 -8.31 10.35 -8.95
N GLN A 569 -8.96 10.70 -10.07
CA GLN A 569 -10.19 10.08 -10.58
C GLN A 569 -11.33 10.04 -9.54
N GLY A 570 -11.44 11.08 -8.71
CA GLY A 570 -12.39 11.19 -7.62
C GLY A 570 -11.95 10.47 -6.34
N ASN A 571 -10.77 9.85 -6.32
CA ASN A 571 -10.21 9.19 -5.14
C ASN A 571 -9.30 10.16 -4.36
N PRO A 572 -9.75 10.68 -3.19
CA PRO A 572 -8.92 11.56 -2.35
C PRO A 572 -7.67 10.87 -1.78
N ASN A 573 -7.60 9.53 -1.85
CA ASN A 573 -6.49 8.74 -1.34
C ASN A 573 -5.56 8.22 -2.45
N ALA A 574 -5.67 8.75 -3.68
CA ALA A 574 -4.78 8.40 -4.78
C ALA A 574 -3.30 8.61 -4.39
N VAL A 575 -2.47 7.57 -4.58
CA VAL A 575 -1.04 7.60 -4.30
C VAL A 575 -0.26 7.54 -5.61
N PHE A 576 0.73 8.42 -5.75
CA PHE A 576 1.61 8.51 -6.91
C PHE A 576 3.04 8.37 -6.44
N ILE A 577 3.78 7.40 -6.98
CA ILE A 577 5.18 7.17 -6.65
C ILE A 577 5.99 7.12 -7.93
N PHE A 578 6.95 8.03 -8.07
CA PHE A 578 7.89 8.07 -9.18
C PHE A 578 9.25 7.53 -8.72
N GLN A 579 9.68 6.40 -9.27
CA GLN A 579 10.99 5.80 -9.08
C GLN A 579 11.89 6.16 -10.25
N ILE A 580 12.87 7.02 -10.03
CA ILE A 580 13.73 7.60 -11.07
C ILE A 580 15.17 7.17 -10.78
N GLU A 581 15.72 6.29 -11.62
CA GLU A 581 17.07 5.72 -11.44
C GLU A 581 18.20 6.66 -11.91
N ALA A 582 17.85 7.88 -12.32
CA ALA A 582 18.76 8.93 -12.78
C ALA A 582 18.32 10.31 -12.25
N ALA A 583 18.72 11.39 -12.91
CA ALA A 583 18.33 12.76 -12.54
C ALA A 583 16.89 13.09 -12.94
N PHE A 584 16.28 14.06 -12.23
CA PHE A 584 14.99 14.63 -12.57
C PHE A 584 15.10 16.16 -12.74
N ALA A 585 14.55 16.69 -13.83
CA ALA A 585 14.59 18.12 -14.12
C ALA A 585 13.20 18.66 -14.49
N ALA A 586 12.75 19.72 -13.82
CA ALA A 586 11.56 20.47 -14.19
C ALA A 586 11.99 21.81 -14.82
N ALA A 587 11.45 22.16 -15.99
CA ALA A 587 11.80 23.41 -16.67
C ALA A 587 11.23 24.64 -15.93
N ALA A 588 11.73 25.83 -16.27
CA ALA A 588 11.17 27.07 -15.73
C ALA A 588 9.70 27.23 -16.13
N GLY A 589 8.85 27.62 -15.18
CA GLY A 589 7.40 27.74 -15.38
C GLY A 589 6.63 26.43 -15.59
N SER A 590 7.29 25.27 -15.48
CA SER A 590 6.61 23.96 -15.51
C SER A 590 5.70 23.78 -14.29
N SER A 591 4.71 22.88 -14.40
CA SER A 591 3.79 22.61 -13.30
C SER A 591 3.49 21.13 -13.10
N VAL A 592 3.26 20.74 -11.86
CA VAL A 592 2.61 19.47 -11.48
C VAL A 592 1.24 19.82 -10.92
N LEU A 593 0.19 19.56 -11.72
CA LEU A 593 -1.20 19.87 -11.40
C LEU A 593 -1.89 18.66 -10.79
N LEU A 594 -2.55 18.83 -9.65
CA LEU A 594 -3.34 17.79 -8.99
C LEU A 594 -4.84 18.03 -9.26
N ILE A 595 -5.55 17.03 -9.75
CA ILE A 595 -7.00 17.12 -10.02
C ILE A 595 -7.76 15.92 -9.44
N ASN A 596 -9.08 16.09 -9.32
CA ASN A 596 -10.03 15.02 -8.96
C ASN A 596 -9.59 14.18 -7.74
N GLY A 597 -9.17 14.82 -6.65
CA GLY A 597 -8.80 14.14 -5.40
C GLY A 597 -7.32 13.73 -5.28
N ALA A 598 -6.48 13.99 -6.29
CA ALA A 598 -5.03 13.89 -6.08
C ALA A 598 -4.57 14.92 -5.03
N ASP A 599 -3.71 14.50 -4.11
CA ASP A 599 -3.24 15.31 -2.98
C ASP A 599 -1.71 15.24 -2.84
N ALA A 600 -1.08 16.40 -2.57
CA ALA A 600 0.38 16.52 -2.54
C ALA A 600 1.03 15.68 -1.43
N SER A 601 0.33 15.38 -0.33
CA SER A 601 0.83 14.48 0.73
C SER A 601 0.99 13.03 0.27
N ARG A 602 0.38 12.67 -0.87
CA ARG A 602 0.38 11.31 -1.43
C ARG A 602 1.14 11.20 -2.76
N VAL A 603 1.89 12.24 -3.12
CA VAL A 603 2.80 12.24 -4.29
C VAL A 603 4.25 12.13 -3.80
N PHE A 604 4.96 11.10 -4.24
CA PHE A 604 6.34 10.82 -3.84
C PHE A 604 7.25 10.67 -5.05
N TRP A 605 8.43 11.27 -4.97
CA TRP A 605 9.43 11.25 -6.03
C TRP A 605 10.73 10.69 -5.45
N GLN A 606 10.97 9.40 -5.67
CA GLN A 606 12.22 8.74 -5.31
C GLN A 606 13.21 8.89 -6.46
N VAL A 607 14.30 9.62 -6.23
CA VAL A 607 15.26 9.99 -7.29
C VAL A 607 16.69 9.63 -6.89
N VAL A 608 17.36 8.82 -7.71
CA VAL A 608 18.77 8.47 -7.49
C VAL A 608 19.69 9.65 -7.80
N GLY A 609 19.44 10.36 -8.90
CA GLY A 609 20.25 11.50 -9.34
C GLY A 609 19.84 12.83 -8.72
N ALA A 610 20.50 13.90 -9.17
CA ALA A 610 20.18 15.25 -8.74
C ALA A 610 18.78 15.67 -9.21
N VAL A 611 18.12 16.51 -8.41
CA VAL A 611 16.84 17.14 -8.76
C VAL A 611 17.06 18.62 -9.01
N SER A 612 16.60 19.11 -10.16
CA SER A 612 16.60 20.53 -10.49
C SER A 612 15.21 21.00 -10.87
N LEU A 613 14.67 21.98 -10.15
CA LEU A 613 13.43 22.65 -10.48
C LEU A 613 13.75 24.05 -11.02
N GLY A 614 13.27 24.36 -12.22
CA GLY A 614 13.50 25.66 -12.86
C GLY A 614 12.81 26.81 -12.13
N ALA A 615 13.19 28.04 -12.49
CA ALA A 615 12.56 29.24 -11.94
C ALA A 615 11.04 29.25 -12.19
N THR A 616 10.28 29.79 -11.24
CA THR A 616 8.80 29.89 -11.28
C THR A 616 8.07 28.57 -11.54
N ALA A 617 8.72 27.40 -11.35
CA ALA A 617 8.04 26.12 -11.44
C ALA A 617 7.06 25.94 -10.27
N SER A 618 5.92 25.29 -10.52
CA SER A 618 4.93 24.93 -9.49
C SER A 618 4.98 23.42 -9.25
N PHE A 619 5.65 22.99 -8.18
CA PHE A 619 5.89 21.58 -7.90
C PHE A 619 4.98 21.03 -6.78
N SER A 620 4.59 19.76 -6.88
CA SER A 620 3.78 19.06 -5.88
C SER A 620 4.38 17.71 -5.51
N GLY A 621 4.43 17.42 -4.20
CA GLY A 621 4.84 16.13 -3.66
C GLY A 621 6.11 16.16 -2.81
N THR A 622 6.47 15.01 -2.26
CA THR A 622 7.68 14.81 -1.46
C THR A 622 8.81 14.27 -2.34
N LEU A 623 9.91 15.02 -2.45
CA LEU A 623 11.17 14.55 -3.04
C LEU A 623 11.94 13.73 -2.01
N LEU A 624 12.37 12.53 -2.40
CA LEU A 624 13.23 11.61 -1.65
C LEU A 624 14.45 11.30 -2.53
N THR A 625 15.60 11.94 -2.27
CA THR A 625 16.73 11.88 -3.23
C THR A 625 18.04 11.38 -2.59
N LEU A 626 18.93 10.78 -3.39
CA LEU A 626 20.31 10.46 -2.96
C LEU A 626 21.32 11.56 -3.28
N ALA A 627 20.95 12.52 -4.14
CA ALA A 627 21.83 13.60 -4.56
C ALA A 627 21.21 14.99 -4.27
N ALA A 628 21.93 16.05 -4.62
CA ALA A 628 21.54 17.42 -4.35
C ALA A 628 20.20 17.81 -5.00
N ILE A 629 19.49 18.72 -4.32
CA ILE A 629 18.23 19.32 -4.79
C ILE A 629 18.48 20.81 -5.01
N SER A 630 18.14 21.33 -6.18
CA SER A 630 18.18 22.75 -6.50
C SER A 630 16.79 23.23 -6.88
N VAL A 631 16.25 24.18 -6.12
CA VAL A 631 14.96 24.81 -6.37
C VAL A 631 15.21 26.23 -6.89
N GLY A 632 14.86 26.45 -8.16
CA GLY A 632 15.11 27.70 -8.87
C GLY A 632 14.29 28.87 -8.33
N ALA A 633 14.69 30.09 -8.72
CA ALA A 633 14.10 31.33 -8.24
C ALA A 633 12.57 31.35 -8.35
N ASP A 634 11.90 31.76 -7.27
CA ASP A 634 10.46 32.01 -7.23
C ASP A 634 9.59 30.77 -7.53
N ALA A 635 10.16 29.56 -7.49
CA ALA A 635 9.38 28.33 -7.58
C ALA A 635 8.51 28.13 -6.33
N THR A 636 7.28 27.64 -6.55
CA THR A 636 6.34 27.26 -5.48
C THR A 636 6.36 25.74 -5.30
N PHE A 637 6.31 25.30 -4.05
CA PHE A 637 6.52 23.91 -3.68
C PHE A 637 5.49 23.46 -2.64
N ALA A 638 4.47 22.73 -3.07
CA ALA A 638 3.52 22.08 -2.17
C ALA A 638 4.04 20.69 -1.82
N GLY A 639 4.86 20.57 -0.78
CA GLY A 639 5.70 19.38 -0.63
C GLY A 639 6.85 19.46 0.35
N ARG A 640 7.77 18.49 0.23
CA ARG A 640 9.04 18.45 0.96
C ARG A 640 10.22 18.22 0.01
N ALA A 641 11.37 18.83 0.32
CA ALA A 641 12.66 18.60 -0.36
C ALA A 641 13.62 17.84 0.59
N LEU A 642 13.68 16.51 0.45
CA LEU A 642 14.42 15.63 1.37
C LEU A 642 15.53 14.88 0.61
N THR A 643 16.79 15.00 1.07
CA THR A 643 17.95 14.33 0.46
C THR A 643 18.83 13.59 1.47
N LEU A 644 19.30 12.41 1.07
CA LEU A 644 20.16 11.49 1.82
C LEU A 644 21.65 11.61 1.49
N GLY A 645 22.03 12.41 0.49
CA GLY A 645 23.43 12.52 0.08
C GLY A 645 23.83 13.86 -0.51
N GLY A 646 23.00 14.89 -0.39
CA GLY A 646 23.25 16.19 -1.01
C GLY A 646 22.93 17.41 -0.16
N ALA A 647 23.20 18.56 -0.76
CA ALA A 647 22.75 19.86 -0.29
C ALA A 647 21.37 20.20 -0.89
N VAL A 648 20.65 21.12 -0.24
CA VAL A 648 19.45 21.76 -0.80
C VAL A 648 19.73 23.24 -1.02
N ALA A 649 19.58 23.70 -2.27
CA ALA A 649 19.73 25.10 -2.65
C ALA A 649 18.36 25.71 -3.00
N LEU A 650 18.07 26.88 -2.43
CA LEU A 650 16.80 27.62 -2.55
C LEU A 650 17.03 29.06 -3.03
N SER A 651 16.05 29.64 -3.70
CA SER A 651 16.04 31.04 -4.13
C SER A 651 14.62 31.60 -4.17
N ASN A 652 14.28 32.54 -3.26
CA ASN A 652 12.94 33.15 -3.14
C ASN A 652 11.76 32.15 -3.19
N ASN A 653 11.91 30.96 -2.61
CA ASN A 653 10.90 29.91 -2.77
C ASN A 653 9.78 29.99 -1.74
N VAL A 654 8.60 29.47 -2.09
CA VAL A 654 7.48 29.30 -1.15
C VAL A 654 7.20 27.81 -0.98
N PHE A 655 7.42 27.29 0.22
CA PHE A 655 7.07 25.92 0.59
C PHE A 655 5.80 25.91 1.43
N THR A 656 4.79 25.18 0.98
CA THR A 656 3.58 24.90 1.76
C THR A 656 3.58 23.45 2.23
N ASN A 657 3.10 23.21 3.45
CA ASN A 657 3.03 21.86 4.01
C ASN A 657 2.10 20.99 3.15
N PRO A 658 2.56 19.84 2.61
CA PRO A 658 1.76 19.01 1.72
C PRO A 658 0.68 18.22 2.43
N THR A 659 0.81 17.97 3.74
CA THR A 659 -0.32 17.44 4.50
C THR A 659 -1.31 18.56 4.73
N PRO A 660 -2.60 18.39 4.40
CA PRO A 660 -3.60 19.36 4.80
C PRO A 660 -3.45 19.58 6.30
N VAL A 661 -3.14 20.81 6.69
CA VAL A 661 -3.10 21.19 8.10
C VAL A 661 -4.48 20.84 8.67
N ALA A 662 -4.55 20.13 9.79
CA ALA A 662 -5.81 20.00 10.50
C ALA A 662 -6.19 21.38 11.05
N GLY A 663 -7.00 22.13 10.30
CA GLY A 663 -7.54 23.41 10.72
C GLY A 663 -8.98 23.30 11.24
N PRO A 664 -9.46 24.29 12.01
CA PRO A 664 -10.84 24.31 12.45
C PRO A 664 -11.78 24.67 11.27
N LEU A 665 -13.01 24.16 11.31
CA LEU A 665 -14.10 24.73 10.53
C LEU A 665 -14.70 25.88 11.34
N THR A 666 -14.61 27.10 10.82
CA THR A 666 -15.07 28.30 11.55
C THR A 666 -15.95 29.19 10.67
N ALA A 667 -16.88 29.88 11.32
CA ALA A 667 -17.66 30.95 10.70
C ALA A 667 -17.46 32.22 11.53
N THR A 668 -17.01 33.28 10.87
CA THR A 668 -16.95 34.62 11.44
C THR A 668 -18.11 35.43 10.88
N THR A 669 -19.07 35.76 11.73
CA THR A 669 -20.29 36.48 11.36
C THR A 669 -20.29 37.89 11.93
N SER A 670 -20.84 38.84 11.20
CA SER A 670 -21.15 40.19 11.69
C SER A 670 -22.67 40.40 11.73
N GLY A 671 -23.14 41.31 12.58
CA GLY A 671 -24.54 41.71 12.59
C GLY A 671 -24.91 42.57 11.37
N ALA A 672 -26.20 42.89 11.22
CA ALA A 672 -26.67 43.92 10.30
C ALA A 672 -27.39 45.03 11.07
N SER A 673 -27.17 46.27 10.67
CA SER A 673 -28.00 47.39 11.12
C SER A 673 -29.21 47.51 10.19
N LEU A 674 -30.42 47.45 10.74
CA LEU A 674 -31.65 47.56 9.95
C LEU A 674 -32.11 49.01 9.84
N SER A 675 -32.76 49.35 8.72
CA SER A 675 -33.33 50.66 8.47
C SER A 675 -34.42 51.02 9.47
N ALA A 676 -34.49 52.28 9.89
CA ALA A 676 -35.59 52.76 10.71
C ALA A 676 -36.93 52.66 9.95
N VAL A 677 -38.00 52.37 10.68
CA VAL A 677 -39.36 52.23 10.13
C VAL A 677 -40.34 52.99 11.01
N VAL A 678 -41.26 53.72 10.39
CA VAL A 678 -42.30 54.49 11.10
C VAL A 678 -43.52 53.61 11.34
N LEU A 679 -43.74 53.15 12.57
CA LEU A 679 -44.86 52.28 12.95
C LEU A 679 -46.22 52.98 12.80
N GLN A 680 -46.92 52.71 11.69
CA GLN A 680 -48.24 53.31 11.39
C GLN A 680 -49.40 52.40 11.82
N GLY A 681 -49.14 51.12 12.07
CA GLY A 681 -50.12 50.15 12.59
C GLY A 681 -51.22 49.72 11.60
N ILE A 682 -51.22 50.22 10.37
CA ILE A 682 -52.27 49.94 9.37
C ILE A 682 -51.82 48.87 8.36
N GLU A 683 -50.55 48.88 7.96
CA GLU A 683 -49.97 47.98 6.96
C GLU A 683 -48.69 47.31 7.48
N THR A 684 -48.32 46.17 6.89
CA THR A 684 -47.03 45.52 7.17
C THR A 684 -45.89 46.43 6.72
N GLN A 685 -44.87 46.55 7.56
CA GLN A 685 -43.68 47.34 7.24
C GLN A 685 -42.43 46.47 7.30
N TYR A 686 -41.38 46.90 6.61
CA TYR A 686 -40.13 46.14 6.52
C TYR A 686 -38.96 47.01 6.97
N SER A 687 -38.22 46.49 7.94
CA SER A 687 -36.93 47.02 8.36
C SER A 687 -35.86 46.17 7.70
N THR A 688 -35.06 46.75 6.80
CA THR A 688 -34.10 46.00 5.98
C THR A 688 -32.68 46.46 6.22
N GLY A 689 -31.71 45.55 6.10
CA GLY A 689 -30.29 45.89 6.22
C GLY A 689 -29.40 44.83 5.61
N THR A 690 -28.13 45.17 5.40
CA THR A 690 -27.10 44.25 4.93
C THR A 690 -26.03 44.13 6.01
N SER A 691 -25.49 42.93 6.20
CA SER A 691 -24.32 42.75 7.05
C SER A 691 -23.04 43.08 6.28
N GLU A 692 -21.98 43.36 7.02
CA GLU A 692 -20.62 43.25 6.49
C GLU A 692 -20.33 41.83 6.00
N GLN A 693 -19.24 41.65 5.27
CA GLN A 693 -18.87 40.37 4.71
C GLN A 693 -18.65 39.32 5.81
N TRP A 694 -19.34 38.19 5.70
CA TRP A 694 -19.13 37.00 6.51
C TRP A 694 -18.07 36.13 5.87
N VAL A 695 -17.30 35.45 6.71
CA VAL A 695 -16.21 34.56 6.29
C VAL A 695 -16.43 33.18 6.88
N ILE A 696 -16.53 32.17 6.02
CA ILE A 696 -16.48 30.76 6.41
C ILE A 696 -15.10 30.24 6.02
N VAL A 697 -14.42 29.58 6.93
CA VAL A 697 -13.10 28.97 6.69
C VAL A 697 -13.20 27.49 6.95
N ASP A 698 -13.01 26.68 5.90
CA ASP A 698 -12.80 25.23 6.02
C ASP A 698 -11.34 24.87 5.75
N ASP A 699 -10.57 24.83 6.83
CA ASP A 699 -9.15 24.44 6.81
C ASP A 699 -8.93 22.98 7.24
N ARG A 700 -10.00 22.18 7.42
CA ARG A 700 -9.88 20.80 7.94
C ARG A 700 -9.09 19.87 7.03
N GLY A 701 -9.08 20.18 5.72
CA GLY A 701 -8.37 19.37 4.73
C GLY A 701 -8.97 17.99 4.48
N THR A 702 -10.14 17.69 5.05
CA THR A 702 -10.83 16.39 4.91
C THR A 702 -11.65 16.29 3.63
N GLY A 703 -11.97 17.42 2.98
CA GLY A 703 -12.90 17.46 1.84
C GLY A 703 -14.32 16.99 2.22
N ALA A 704 -14.64 16.95 3.51
CA ALA A 704 -15.96 16.55 3.99
C ALA A 704 -16.97 17.68 3.77
N ALA A 705 -18.18 17.30 3.36
CA ALA A 705 -19.30 18.23 3.33
C ALA A 705 -19.54 18.85 4.72
N TRP A 706 -20.11 20.05 4.73
CA TRP A 706 -20.41 20.78 5.96
C TRP A 706 -21.70 21.58 5.80
N THR A 707 -22.29 21.89 6.95
CA THR A 707 -23.47 22.77 7.00
C THR A 707 -23.28 23.88 8.01
N LEU A 708 -23.78 25.07 7.67
CA LEU A 708 -23.97 26.17 8.61
C LEU A 708 -25.46 26.28 8.87
N SER A 709 -25.88 26.09 10.11
CA SER A 709 -27.27 26.27 10.55
C SER A 709 -27.42 27.52 11.41
N VAL A 710 -28.60 28.15 11.35
CA VAL A 710 -28.94 29.37 12.06
C VAL A 710 -30.30 29.24 12.76
N SER A 711 -30.42 29.79 13.96
CA SER A 711 -31.69 30.07 14.65
C SER A 711 -31.68 31.48 15.25
N ALA A 712 -32.86 32.00 15.57
CA ALA A 712 -33.03 33.34 16.11
C ALA A 712 -33.90 33.31 17.39
N SER A 713 -33.57 34.17 18.35
CA SER A 713 -34.51 34.50 19.42
C SER A 713 -35.63 35.39 18.88
N VAL A 714 -36.82 35.31 19.47
CA VAL A 714 -37.93 36.26 19.24
C VAL A 714 -37.41 37.70 19.33
N PRO A 715 -37.53 38.52 18.25
CA PRO A 715 -37.18 39.93 18.31
C PRO A 715 -37.96 40.65 19.40
N THR A 716 -37.24 41.32 20.31
CA THR A 716 -37.83 42.07 21.41
C THR A 716 -37.38 43.52 21.38
N SER A 717 -38.29 44.47 21.55
CA SER A 717 -37.95 45.87 21.76
C SER A 717 -37.89 46.17 23.25
N ALA A 718 -36.96 47.02 23.68
CA ALA A 718 -36.97 47.51 25.05
C ALA A 718 -38.26 48.32 25.33
N ALA A 719 -38.72 48.28 26.60
CA ALA A 719 -39.77 49.19 27.07
C ALA A 719 -39.33 50.65 26.84
N GLY A 720 -40.23 51.45 26.27
CA GLY A 720 -40.01 52.88 26.03
C GLY A 720 -40.34 53.73 27.26
N THR A 721 -39.96 55.02 27.23
CA THR A 721 -40.29 55.96 28.32
C THR A 721 -41.79 56.17 28.54
N ILE A 722 -42.61 55.87 27.51
CA ILE A 722 -44.08 55.96 27.54
C ILE A 722 -44.73 54.56 27.47
N GLU A 723 -43.97 53.53 27.12
CA GLU A 723 -44.46 52.16 26.92
C GLU A 723 -43.72 51.21 27.85
N THR A 724 -44.37 50.79 28.94
CA THR A 724 -43.73 50.04 30.02
C THR A 724 -43.62 48.54 29.75
N VAL A 725 -44.24 48.04 28.68
CA VAL A 725 -44.23 46.63 28.31
C VAL A 725 -43.39 46.43 27.03
N PRO A 726 -42.34 45.60 27.06
CA PRO A 726 -41.59 45.20 25.86
C PRO A 726 -42.50 44.58 24.80
N ARG A 727 -42.19 44.82 23.53
CA ARG A 727 -42.90 44.20 22.42
C ARG A 727 -42.09 43.06 21.85
N THR A 728 -42.79 42.05 21.37
CA THR A 728 -42.19 40.90 20.71
C THR A 728 -42.74 40.77 19.29
N LEU A 729 -41.90 40.33 18.37
CA LEU A 729 -42.31 39.89 17.03
C LEU A 729 -41.94 38.42 16.87
N PRO A 730 -42.73 37.60 16.16
CA PRO A 730 -42.33 36.23 15.85
C PRO A 730 -40.98 36.17 15.12
N ALA A 731 -40.13 35.19 15.46
CA ALA A 731 -38.84 34.99 14.79
C ALA A 731 -38.99 34.74 13.28
N GLU A 732 -40.08 34.09 12.87
CA GLU A 732 -40.46 33.85 11.46
C GLU A 732 -40.73 35.14 10.67
N GLY A 733 -40.91 36.28 11.35
CA GLY A 733 -40.96 37.59 10.71
C GLY A 733 -39.59 38.10 10.24
N LEU A 734 -38.49 37.50 10.69
CA LEU A 734 -37.13 37.84 10.28
C LEU A 734 -36.67 36.91 9.15
N VAL A 735 -36.35 37.49 8.00
CA VAL A 735 -35.86 36.78 6.82
C VAL A 735 -34.38 37.08 6.61
N ILE A 736 -33.58 36.04 6.33
CA ILE A 736 -32.18 36.15 5.89
C ILE A 736 -32.04 35.66 4.45
N ILE A 737 -31.35 36.45 3.65
CA ILE A 737 -30.92 36.07 2.29
C ILE A 737 -29.39 36.09 2.29
N PRO A 738 -28.71 34.94 2.17
CA PRO A 738 -27.25 34.83 2.27
C PRO A 738 -26.45 35.72 1.29
N GLY A 739 -27.05 36.08 0.16
CA GLY A 739 -26.40 36.84 -0.90
C GLY A 739 -25.56 35.95 -1.83
N THR A 740 -24.75 36.56 -2.69
CA THR A 740 -23.85 35.82 -3.60
C THR A 740 -22.69 35.23 -2.81
N ILE A 741 -22.45 33.93 -2.99
CA ILE A 741 -21.29 33.25 -2.41
C ILE A 741 -20.13 33.35 -3.40
N THR A 742 -18.98 33.77 -2.90
CA THR A 742 -17.75 33.87 -3.69
C THR A 742 -16.61 33.15 -2.97
N ALA A 743 -15.69 32.57 -3.74
CA ALA A 743 -14.47 32.02 -3.19
C ALA A 743 -13.56 33.17 -2.72
N GLY A 744 -13.01 33.03 -1.51
CA GLY A 744 -11.92 33.87 -1.02
C GLY A 744 -10.59 33.52 -1.69
N ALA A 745 -9.51 34.18 -1.27
CA ALA A 745 -8.18 34.05 -1.90
C ALA A 745 -7.68 32.59 -2.00
N ASP A 746 -8.03 31.75 -1.02
CA ASP A 746 -7.62 30.35 -0.93
C ASP A 746 -8.78 29.35 -1.10
N GLY A 747 -9.95 29.84 -1.55
CA GLY A 747 -11.18 29.05 -1.70
C GLY A 747 -11.23 28.24 -2.99
N GLY A 748 -11.73 27.00 -2.91
CA GLY A 748 -12.11 26.22 -4.09
C GLY A 748 -13.34 26.80 -4.83
N PRO A 749 -13.73 26.22 -5.98
CA PRO A 749 -14.94 26.64 -6.68
C PRO A 749 -16.18 26.61 -5.79
N VAL A 750 -17.09 27.57 -5.98
CA VAL A 750 -18.35 27.67 -5.20
C VAL A 750 -19.47 26.74 -5.69
N ASP A 751 -19.19 25.94 -6.72
CA ASP A 751 -20.16 25.06 -7.36
C ASP A 751 -20.58 23.94 -6.39
N GLY A 752 -21.88 23.84 -6.12
CA GLY A 752 -22.42 22.84 -5.18
C GLY A 752 -22.55 23.33 -3.74
N ILE A 753 -22.29 24.63 -3.48
CA ILE A 753 -22.72 25.31 -2.27
C ILE A 753 -24.12 25.88 -2.49
N SER A 754 -25.09 25.41 -1.69
CA SER A 754 -26.48 25.87 -1.75
C SER A 754 -26.83 26.76 -0.56
N ALA A 755 -27.57 27.82 -0.82
CA ALA A 755 -27.94 28.83 0.15
C ALA A 755 -29.39 29.29 -0.08
N PRO A 756 -30.37 28.65 0.58
CA PRO A 756 -31.76 29.05 0.45
C PRO A 756 -32.02 30.41 1.12
N THR A 757 -33.06 31.12 0.64
CA THR A 757 -33.67 32.20 1.43
C THR A 757 -34.46 31.57 2.56
N LEU A 758 -34.33 32.12 3.77
CA LEU A 758 -34.92 31.51 4.97
C LEU A 758 -35.68 32.54 5.81
N ALA A 759 -36.85 32.12 6.29
CA ALA A 759 -37.46 32.72 7.47
C ALA A 759 -36.84 32.08 8.71
N LEU A 760 -36.30 32.89 9.62
CA LEU A 760 -35.63 32.39 10.80
C LEU A 760 -36.62 31.79 11.80
N SER A 761 -36.16 30.80 12.55
CA SER A 761 -36.95 30.06 13.54
C SER A 761 -36.20 29.98 14.86
N GLU A 762 -36.91 29.67 15.94
CA GLU A 762 -36.30 29.28 17.23
C GLU A 762 -35.56 27.94 17.11
N THR A 763 -35.91 27.13 16.11
CA THR A 763 -35.20 25.90 15.73
C THR A 763 -34.13 26.18 14.68
N ALA A 764 -33.01 25.45 14.75
CA ALA A 764 -31.92 25.58 13.79
C ALA A 764 -32.38 25.16 12.37
N GLN A 765 -32.07 26.01 11.40
CA GLN A 765 -32.32 25.76 9.98
C GLN A 765 -31.03 25.89 9.18
N THR A 766 -30.86 25.09 8.13
CA THR A 766 -29.67 25.10 7.28
C THR A 766 -29.58 26.38 6.44
N LEU A 767 -28.64 27.26 6.78
CA LEU A 767 -28.36 28.51 6.07
C LEU A 767 -27.55 28.29 4.80
N ILE A 768 -26.50 27.47 4.91
CA ILE A 768 -25.63 27.08 3.79
C ILE A 768 -25.28 25.60 3.95
N THR A 769 -25.23 24.90 2.83
CA THR A 769 -24.80 23.50 2.77
C THR A 769 -23.88 23.26 1.58
N THR A 770 -22.92 22.36 1.74
CA THR A 770 -22.04 21.93 0.66
C THR A 770 -22.36 20.51 0.21
N SER A 771 -22.32 20.29 -1.10
CA SER A 771 -22.46 18.97 -1.73
C SER A 771 -21.17 18.61 -2.48
N GLY A 772 -20.07 18.40 -1.74
CA GLY A 772 -18.78 18.02 -2.32
C GLY A 772 -17.58 18.52 -1.52
N PRO A 773 -16.34 18.19 -1.96
CA PRO A 773 -15.12 18.56 -1.27
C PRO A 773 -14.76 20.04 -1.46
N HIS A 774 -15.22 20.88 -0.53
CA HIS A 774 -14.98 22.33 -0.53
C HIS A 774 -13.92 22.67 0.52
N ARG A 775 -12.87 23.41 0.13
CA ARG A 775 -11.77 23.86 1.02
C ARG A 775 -11.52 25.36 0.88
N GLY A 776 -11.03 26.00 1.93
CA GLY A 776 -10.58 27.39 1.93
C GLY A 776 -11.62 28.37 2.45
N SER A 777 -11.47 29.64 2.09
CA SER A 777 -12.34 30.72 2.57
C SER A 777 -13.50 30.97 1.61
N TYR A 778 -14.70 31.15 2.15
CA TYR A 778 -15.92 31.49 1.42
C TYR A 778 -16.53 32.78 1.99
N LEU A 779 -16.87 33.68 1.07
CA LEU A 779 -17.29 35.03 1.39
C LEU A 779 -18.73 35.26 0.94
N LEU A 780 -19.53 35.88 1.81
CA LEU A 780 -20.90 36.28 1.51
C LEU A 780 -21.31 37.54 2.29
N SER A 781 -22.30 38.27 1.81
CA SER A 781 -22.83 39.48 2.45
C SER A 781 -24.34 39.35 2.59
N PRO A 782 -24.83 38.78 3.71
CA PRO A 782 -26.26 38.52 3.86
C PRO A 782 -27.07 39.82 3.99
N SER A 783 -28.29 39.78 3.46
CA SER A 783 -29.31 40.80 3.72
C SER A 783 -30.39 40.27 4.64
N PHE A 784 -30.94 41.16 5.46
CA PHE A 784 -31.90 40.88 6.51
C PHE A 784 -33.13 41.75 6.28
N SER A 785 -34.31 41.18 6.52
CA SER A 785 -35.59 41.88 6.45
C SER A 785 -36.50 41.43 7.58
N LEU A 786 -36.87 42.35 8.45
CA LEU A 786 -37.84 42.11 9.53
C LEU A 786 -39.20 42.65 9.12
N ALA A 787 -40.18 41.75 8.97
CA ALA A 787 -41.58 42.07 8.76
C ALA A 787 -42.24 42.49 10.08
N ILE A 788 -42.77 43.70 10.11
CA ILE A 788 -43.50 44.26 11.25
C ILE A 788 -44.99 44.24 10.89
N PRO A 789 -45.83 43.47 11.60
CA PRO A 789 -47.20 43.23 11.20
C PRO A 789 -48.10 44.47 11.36
N PRO A 790 -49.23 44.53 10.63
CA PRO A 790 -50.31 45.48 10.90
C PRO A 790 -50.72 45.32 12.38
N ASN A 791 -51.07 46.42 13.03
CA ASN A 791 -51.31 46.54 14.48
C ASN A 791 -50.06 46.62 15.40
N ALA A 792 -48.85 46.62 14.86
CA ALA A 792 -47.68 47.07 15.60
C ALA A 792 -47.67 48.60 15.66
N TYR A 793 -48.33 49.18 16.67
CA TYR A 793 -48.37 50.64 16.88
C TYR A 793 -47.10 51.15 17.61
N ARG A 794 -46.83 52.45 17.73
CA ARG A 794 -46.30 52.94 19.03
C ARG A 794 -47.51 53.14 19.94
N SER A 795 -47.38 53.16 21.27
CA SER A 795 -48.55 53.44 22.12
C SER A 795 -49.37 54.61 21.53
N ASN A 796 -50.69 54.48 21.58
CA ASN A 796 -51.80 55.22 20.97
C ASN A 796 -51.79 56.76 21.10
N PHE A 797 -50.65 57.40 20.92
CA PHE A 797 -50.39 58.81 21.10
C PHE A 797 -50.51 59.54 19.75
N THR A 798 -51.42 60.51 19.67
CA THR A 798 -51.83 61.18 18.43
C THR A 798 -51.05 62.45 18.11
N GLY A 799 -49.80 62.58 18.58
CA GLY A 799 -48.95 63.77 18.37
C GLY A 799 -47.59 63.42 17.76
N ALA A 800 -47.06 64.31 16.91
CA ALA A 800 -45.69 64.20 16.39
C ALA A 800 -44.68 64.28 17.55
N ILE A 801 -43.74 63.33 17.64
CA ILE A 801 -42.67 63.35 18.65
C ILE A 801 -41.31 63.22 17.96
N ASP A 802 -40.69 64.39 17.73
CA ASP A 802 -39.26 64.58 17.52
C ASP A 802 -38.54 64.60 18.90
N GLY A 803 -38.23 63.42 19.48
CA GLY A 803 -37.40 63.37 20.69
C GLY A 803 -37.46 62.12 21.59
N SER A 804 -38.33 61.14 21.33
CA SER A 804 -38.29 59.86 22.06
C SER A 804 -37.31 58.89 21.40
N PRO A 805 -36.44 58.18 22.15
CA PRO A 805 -35.55 57.17 21.57
C PRO A 805 -36.34 56.14 20.77
N LEU A 806 -35.91 55.89 19.53
CA LEU A 806 -36.35 54.73 18.77
C LEU A 806 -35.69 53.50 19.38
N ASN A 807 -36.42 52.73 20.20
CA ASN A 807 -35.94 51.46 20.72
C ASN A 807 -35.96 50.43 19.57
N PRO A 808 -34.80 49.93 19.10
CA PRO A 808 -34.76 48.92 18.06
C PRO A 808 -35.30 47.58 18.59
N TYR A 809 -35.88 46.78 17.69
CA TYR A 809 -36.08 45.36 17.96
C TYR A 809 -34.72 44.66 17.92
N VAL A 810 -34.42 43.89 18.97
CA VAL A 810 -33.19 43.12 19.10
C VAL A 810 -33.52 41.63 19.07
N SER A 811 -32.80 40.89 18.24
CA SER A 811 -32.81 39.42 18.20
C SER A 811 -31.37 38.93 18.30
N VAL A 812 -31.18 37.77 18.93
CA VAL A 812 -29.89 37.08 19.00
C VAL A 812 -29.91 35.95 18.00
N LEU A 813 -28.93 35.95 17.08
CA LEU A 813 -28.72 34.86 16.14
C LEU A 813 -27.72 33.87 16.73
N THR A 814 -28.07 32.59 16.69
CA THR A 814 -27.17 31.50 17.10
C THR A 814 -26.80 30.69 15.86
N PHE A 815 -25.50 30.52 15.64
CA PHE A 815 -24.97 29.76 14.51
C PHE A 815 -24.33 28.48 15.00
N THR A 816 -24.52 27.40 14.24
CA THR A 816 -23.86 26.12 14.49
C THR A 816 -23.31 25.60 13.19
N ILE A 817 -22.02 25.23 13.21
CA ILE A 817 -21.32 24.69 12.07
C ILE A 817 -20.95 23.23 12.36
N SER A 818 -21.12 22.35 11.37
CA SER A 818 -20.95 20.90 11.51
C SER A 818 -20.31 20.30 10.26
#